data_AF-A0A3Q2Q087-F1
#
_entry.id   AF-A0A3Q2Q087-F1
#
_cell.length_a   1.000
_cell.length_b   1.000
_cell.length_c   1.000
_cell.angle_alpha   90.00
_cell.angle_beta   90.00
_cell.angle_gamma   90.00
#
_symmetry.space_group_name_H-M   'P 1'
#
loop_
_entity.id
_entity.type
_entity.pdbx_description
1 polymer ?
#
loop_
_entity_poly.entity_id
_entity_poly.type
_entity_poly.pdbx_seq_one_letter_code
_entity_poly.pdbx_strand_id
1 'polypeptide(L)'
;MPPKRQQPKPTGANVSSSLDLESEDISLETTVPTTEDVSSSDEQRNGSQKVTRQLIERKELLHTVQLLKIELSQKTLTIDNMKADHMSKVEELEERLNDALHQKQVLALKLDSQLKLAQEENRKQQALRKQEMETILLRQQQLEETNRQLCDKAGELRRSLRDLDIPRDRYEELRGVPDDKVSIQEYVAMRFYEAVTPLRAQLTQLGEQKSFLTEELDAHRGKMKLLTEVRPPPRPRVTAPEGKYTSKFEESKKKNSHYFGILANTTHFNKPSRPKKKIVATLQQSVTLLQKDKEYLHRHNMELGVRCAHQEDRIDRLQVQLEDAKKARENTYEKYVASRDYYKSEYENKLREELENIRLKTSQEIENLQRTSREMYERENRNLREARDNAVLERDRAVVAERDTQSRYDQLLEQFRQLQLGAGSRAAELSSQAKLHSFEAERALLLKEETAKALAQCQVECEKQQKKLELLTQEFYRLQTSCEKRVAELQAQNAEQASRLETYEKLEQELDQVTMQAAEIENEEEAERVLFSYGYGANVPTTAKRRLKQSVHLARRVLQLERQNTSLRRELDRQQSQTGQLSQELSAANQLLQQTQQPYSLLIETVRERDAQLGALKGHVSSLEEEVSSLRKERNALQQVKNDMAADLERLLNNREVDPAVMIMLTFQSSGTAQQPSKRAGGTGEEEPSNKPKPTVFVSAGYTL
;
A
#
# COMPACT_ATOMS: atom_id res chain seq x y z
N MET A 1 5.98 -57.19 8.26
CA MET A 1 7.11 -56.30 8.62
C MET A 1 6.72 -54.85 8.30
N PRO A 2 7.20 -53.84 9.04
CA PRO A 2 6.89 -52.42 8.80
C PRO A 2 7.83 -51.80 7.75
N PRO A 3 7.61 -50.52 7.39
CA PRO A 3 8.54 -49.52 7.90
C PRO A 3 7.86 -48.42 8.74
N LYS A 4 8.60 -47.87 9.70
CA LYS A 4 8.18 -46.73 10.53
C LYS A 4 8.35 -45.43 9.75
N ARG A 5 7.48 -44.44 9.96
CA ARG A 5 7.84 -43.02 9.89
C ARG A 5 7.38 -42.33 11.18
N GLN A 6 8.20 -41.42 11.68
CA GLN A 6 8.05 -40.84 13.01
C GLN A 6 7.13 -39.61 12.99
N GLN A 7 6.28 -39.49 14.02
CA GLN A 7 5.69 -38.21 14.40
C GLN A 7 6.66 -37.50 15.36
N PRO A 8 6.99 -36.21 15.15
CA PRO A 8 7.53 -35.38 16.23
C PRO A 8 6.39 -35.04 17.20
N LYS A 9 6.55 -35.40 18.49
CA LYS A 9 5.72 -34.82 19.55
C LYS A 9 6.23 -33.42 19.89
N PRO A 10 5.37 -32.47 20.28
CA PRO A 10 5.83 -31.20 20.83
C PRO A 10 6.48 -31.43 22.19
N THR A 11 7.75 -31.05 22.35
CA THR A 11 8.38 -30.90 23.65
C THR A 11 7.94 -29.58 24.27
N GLY A 12 6.96 -29.64 25.18
CA GLY A 12 6.66 -28.52 26.07
C GLY A 12 7.83 -28.31 27.03
N ALA A 13 8.67 -27.32 26.74
CA ALA A 13 9.75 -26.88 27.62
C ALA A 13 9.24 -25.74 28.50
N ASN A 14 8.93 -26.03 29.76
CA ASN A 14 8.66 -24.99 30.75
C ASN A 14 9.97 -24.22 31.00
N VAL A 15 10.05 -22.98 30.53
CA VAL A 15 11.06 -22.02 30.97
C VAL A 15 10.36 -21.02 31.88
N SER A 16 10.40 -21.30 33.18
CA SER A 16 10.00 -20.33 34.19
C SER A 16 10.97 -19.15 34.17
N SER A 17 10.45 -17.94 33.98
CA SER A 17 11.19 -16.69 34.15
C SER A 17 10.34 -15.73 34.98
N SER A 18 10.16 -16.06 36.26
CA SER A 18 9.86 -15.02 37.26
C SER A 18 11.05 -14.06 37.25
N LEU A 19 10.75 -12.81 36.93
CA LEU A 19 11.65 -11.68 37.02
C LEU A 19 10.81 -10.52 37.54
N ASP A 20 10.28 -10.74 38.74
CA ASP A 20 9.64 -9.74 39.57
C ASP A 20 10.70 -8.71 39.99
N LEU A 21 10.98 -7.77 39.08
CA LEU A 21 11.74 -6.57 39.41
C LEU A 21 10.83 -5.66 40.22
N GLU A 22 11.04 -5.70 41.53
CA GLU A 22 10.37 -4.86 42.51
C GLU A 22 10.47 -3.39 42.09
N SER A 23 9.35 -2.82 41.64
CA SER A 23 9.25 -1.40 41.37
C SER A 23 9.21 -0.66 42.71
N GLU A 24 10.36 -0.15 43.16
CA GLU A 24 10.42 0.76 44.29
C GLU A 24 9.57 2.00 43.99
N ASP A 25 8.36 2.05 44.56
CA ASP A 25 7.49 3.24 44.54
C ASP A 25 8.16 4.35 45.35
N ILE A 26 8.99 5.16 44.69
CA ILE A 26 9.63 6.34 45.30
C ILE A 26 8.54 7.40 45.54
N SER A 27 7.95 7.31 46.74
CA SER A 27 6.91 8.19 47.27
C SER A 27 7.19 9.68 47.02
N LEU A 28 6.16 10.40 46.57
CA LEU A 28 6.18 11.85 46.39
C LEU A 28 6.06 12.60 47.73
N GLU A 29 7.04 12.44 48.63
CA GLU A 29 7.12 13.24 49.85
C GLU A 29 7.63 14.66 49.56
N THR A 30 6.70 15.61 49.50
CA THR A 30 7.00 17.05 49.49
C THR A 30 7.38 17.54 50.89
N THR A 31 8.57 17.18 51.37
CA THR A 31 9.14 17.77 52.59
C THR A 31 9.84 19.10 52.27
N VAL A 32 9.25 20.21 52.73
CA VAL A 32 9.86 21.54 52.65
C VAL A 32 10.97 21.65 53.71
N PRO A 33 12.23 21.96 53.34
CA PRO A 33 13.26 22.26 54.32
C PRO A 33 13.03 23.65 54.93
N THR A 34 12.84 23.70 56.25
CA THR A 34 12.78 24.96 57.01
C THR A 34 14.14 25.65 57.11
N THR A 35 14.12 26.91 57.56
CA THR A 35 15.30 27.78 57.68
C THR A 35 16.20 27.43 58.87
N GLU A 36 17.36 28.10 58.89
CA GLU A 36 18.29 28.27 60.02
C GLU A 36 19.05 27.02 60.52
N ASP A 37 20.38 27.07 60.41
CA ASP A 37 21.16 27.57 61.55
C ASP A 37 22.48 28.24 61.10
N VAL A 38 23.18 28.91 62.02
CA VAL A 38 24.31 29.82 61.74
C VAL A 38 25.71 29.21 61.88
N SER A 39 26.65 29.71 61.07
CA SER A 39 28.05 29.85 61.47
C SER A 39 28.70 30.99 60.68
N SER A 40 29.29 31.96 61.37
CA SER A 40 30.11 33.02 60.77
C SER A 40 31.60 32.69 60.86
N SER A 41 32.37 33.20 59.90
CA SER A 41 33.78 33.56 60.10
C SER A 41 34.22 34.46 58.94
N ASP A 42 34.45 35.75 59.20
CA ASP A 42 34.92 36.69 58.20
C ASP A 42 36.40 36.47 57.89
N GLU A 43 36.72 36.23 56.62
CA GLU A 43 38.04 36.41 56.01
C GLU A 43 37.88 36.40 54.47
N GLN A 44 38.80 37.03 53.74
CA GLN A 44 38.85 37.09 52.26
C GLN A 44 37.59 37.61 51.49
N ARG A 45 37.51 38.94 51.29
CA ARG A 45 36.54 39.61 50.39
C ARG A 45 36.48 39.14 48.92
N ASN A 46 37.43 38.32 48.46
CA ASN A 46 37.41 37.70 47.12
C ASN A 46 36.79 36.28 47.10
N GLY A 47 36.49 35.69 48.27
CA GLY A 47 35.84 34.39 48.38
C GLY A 47 34.34 34.46 48.11
N SER A 48 33.65 35.44 48.70
CA SER A 48 32.19 35.55 48.66
C SER A 48 31.61 35.64 47.24
N GLN A 49 32.26 36.37 46.31
CA GLN A 49 31.84 36.43 44.90
C GLN A 49 32.04 35.10 44.15
N LYS A 50 33.04 34.29 44.51
CA LYS A 50 33.20 32.94 43.94
C LYS A 50 32.17 31.97 44.52
N VAL A 51 31.92 32.03 45.82
CA VAL A 51 30.94 31.19 46.50
C VAL A 51 29.51 31.49 46.02
N THR A 52 29.13 32.76 45.86
CA THR A 52 27.82 33.11 45.29
C THR A 52 27.69 32.72 43.82
N ARG A 53 28.75 32.89 43.02
CA ARG A 53 28.75 32.40 41.62
C ARG A 53 28.62 30.88 41.52
N GLN A 54 29.35 30.13 42.35
CA GLN A 54 29.22 28.66 42.43
C GLN A 54 27.84 28.22 42.93
N LEU A 55 27.20 29.00 43.82
CA LEU A 55 25.81 28.78 44.25
C LEU A 55 24.80 29.05 43.13
N ILE A 56 25.05 30.03 42.26
CA ILE A 56 24.23 30.31 41.07
C ILE A 56 24.41 29.19 40.04
N GLU A 57 25.65 28.86 39.66
CA GLU A 57 25.98 27.77 38.73
C GLU A 57 25.42 26.42 39.24
N ARG A 58 25.46 26.16 40.56
CA ARG A 58 24.82 24.97 41.18
C ARG A 58 23.29 25.00 41.11
N LYS A 59 22.64 26.17 41.23
CA LYS A 59 21.19 26.31 41.06
C LYS A 59 20.76 26.15 39.60
N GLU A 60 21.54 26.67 38.66
CA GLU A 60 21.33 26.49 37.22
C GLU A 60 21.49 25.03 36.79
N LEU A 61 22.50 24.33 37.33
CA LEU A 61 22.67 22.89 37.15
C LEU A 61 21.53 22.07 37.79
N LEU A 62 21.05 22.45 38.98
CA LEU A 62 19.88 21.79 39.59
C LEU A 62 18.60 22.02 38.77
N HIS A 63 18.40 23.23 38.24
CA HIS A 63 17.23 23.56 37.42
C HIS A 63 17.26 22.84 36.07
N THR A 64 18.41 22.78 35.40
CA THR A 64 18.56 22.01 34.15
C THR A 64 18.41 20.50 34.38
N VAL A 65 18.87 19.96 35.52
CA VAL A 65 18.57 18.57 35.91
C VAL A 65 17.08 18.35 36.18
N GLN A 66 16.36 19.31 36.76
CA GLN A 66 14.89 19.25 36.89
C GLN A 66 14.18 19.25 35.53
N LEU A 67 14.58 20.15 34.61
CA LEU A 67 14.04 20.19 33.25
C LEU A 67 14.29 18.86 32.50
N LEU A 68 15.50 18.30 32.59
CA LEU A 68 15.83 17.00 31.99
C LEU A 68 15.04 15.85 32.62
N LYS A 69 14.74 15.88 33.92
CA LYS A 69 13.82 14.91 34.55
C LYS A 69 12.38 15.05 34.02
N ILE A 70 11.91 16.27 33.79
CA ILE A 70 10.57 16.52 33.22
C ILE A 70 10.52 16.03 31.77
N GLU A 71 11.50 16.37 30.93
CA GLU A 71 11.61 15.85 29.56
C GLU A 71 11.69 14.32 29.52
N LEU A 72 12.46 13.71 30.42
CA LEU A 72 12.55 12.26 30.53
C LEU A 72 11.19 11.65 30.87
N SER A 73 10.48 12.20 31.87
CA SER A 73 9.15 11.70 32.24
C SER A 73 8.12 11.85 31.12
N GLN A 74 8.16 12.95 30.36
CA GLN A 74 7.32 13.16 29.17
C GLN A 74 7.65 12.17 28.03
N LYS A 75 8.94 11.86 27.83
CA LYS A 75 9.39 10.84 26.86
C LYS A 75 9.00 9.42 27.29
N THR A 76 9.07 9.09 28.58
CA THR A 76 8.54 7.82 29.13
C THR A 76 7.04 7.71 28.91
N LEU A 77 6.27 8.75 29.27
CA LEU A 77 4.80 8.75 29.14
C LEU A 77 4.35 8.65 27.67
N THR A 78 5.05 9.30 26.73
CA THR A 78 4.76 9.12 25.30
C THR A 78 5.15 7.75 24.77
N ILE A 79 6.26 7.15 25.24
CA ILE A 79 6.60 5.76 24.94
C ILE A 79 5.52 4.80 25.47
N ASP A 80 5.02 5.01 26.68
CA ASP A 80 4.03 4.13 27.31
C ASP A 80 2.63 4.27 26.67
N ASN A 81 2.24 5.48 26.23
CA ASN A 81 1.07 5.66 25.37
C ASN A 81 1.23 4.90 24.04
N MET A 82 2.38 5.00 23.37
CA MET A 82 2.64 4.24 22.13
C MET A 82 2.62 2.73 22.35
N LYS A 83 3.10 2.24 23.50
CA LYS A 83 2.95 0.81 23.88
C LYS A 83 1.47 0.45 24.03
N ALA A 84 0.67 1.26 24.72
CA ALA A 84 -0.76 1.00 24.90
C ALA A 84 -1.52 0.97 23.57
N ASP A 85 -1.27 1.93 22.68
CA ASP A 85 -1.82 1.97 21.32
C ASP A 85 -1.42 0.72 20.52
N HIS A 86 -0.16 0.29 20.61
CA HIS A 86 0.32 -0.93 19.95
C HIS A 86 -0.26 -2.22 20.55
N MET A 87 -0.42 -2.32 21.87
CA MET A 87 -1.06 -3.45 22.54
C MET A 87 -2.53 -3.59 22.11
N SER A 88 -3.29 -2.50 22.18
CA SER A 88 -4.69 -2.49 21.71
C SER A 88 -4.79 -2.82 20.21
N LYS A 89 -3.82 -2.37 19.40
CA LYS A 89 -3.74 -2.73 17.98
C LYS A 89 -3.46 -4.22 17.76
N VAL A 90 -2.67 -4.87 18.62
CA VAL A 90 -2.42 -6.32 18.59
C VAL A 90 -3.69 -7.08 18.99
N GLU A 91 -4.36 -6.70 20.08
CA GLU A 91 -5.62 -7.28 20.54
C GLU A 91 -6.70 -7.23 19.44
N GLU A 92 -6.88 -6.08 18.79
CA GLU A 92 -7.76 -5.92 17.62
C GLU A 92 -7.42 -6.87 16.45
N LEU A 93 -6.13 -7.16 16.23
CA LEU A 93 -5.68 -8.02 15.13
C LEU A 93 -5.81 -9.50 15.49
N GLU A 94 -5.64 -9.86 16.76
CA GLU A 94 -5.89 -11.21 17.28
C GLU A 94 -7.38 -11.55 17.28
N GLU A 95 -8.26 -10.61 17.68
CA GLU A 95 -9.72 -10.78 17.58
C GLU A 95 -10.15 -11.02 16.13
N ARG A 96 -9.70 -10.17 15.19
CA ARG A 96 -9.98 -10.33 13.75
C ARG A 96 -9.43 -11.63 13.16
N LEU A 97 -8.27 -12.10 13.65
CA LEU A 97 -7.70 -13.38 13.25
C LEU A 97 -8.56 -14.55 13.77
N ASN A 98 -9.03 -14.48 15.01
CA ASN A 98 -9.91 -15.48 15.60
C ASN A 98 -11.26 -15.55 14.88
N ASP A 99 -11.84 -14.40 14.52
CA ASP A 99 -13.04 -14.30 13.67
C ASP A 99 -12.82 -14.95 12.30
N ALA A 100 -11.72 -14.62 11.61
CA ALA A 100 -11.38 -15.21 10.32
C ALA A 100 -11.17 -16.73 10.40
N LEU A 101 -10.56 -17.22 11.49
CA LEU A 101 -10.41 -18.65 11.76
C LEU A 101 -11.75 -19.34 12.04
N HIS A 102 -12.65 -18.70 12.81
CA HIS A 102 -13.99 -19.22 13.06
C HIS A 102 -14.83 -19.29 11.77
N GLN A 103 -14.85 -18.21 10.97
CA GLN A 103 -15.52 -18.17 9.67
C GLN A 103 -14.98 -19.27 8.72
N LYS A 104 -13.66 -19.44 8.65
CA LYS A 104 -13.00 -20.52 7.90
C LYS A 104 -13.46 -21.91 8.38
N GLN A 105 -13.56 -22.12 9.69
CA GLN A 105 -13.99 -23.41 10.26
C GLN A 105 -15.47 -23.69 9.98
N VAL A 106 -16.35 -22.68 10.08
CA VAL A 106 -17.77 -22.79 9.71
C VAL A 106 -17.94 -23.08 8.21
N LEU A 107 -17.14 -22.45 7.34
CA LEU A 107 -17.15 -22.75 5.90
C LEU A 107 -16.65 -24.16 5.59
N ALA A 108 -15.59 -24.62 6.27
CA ALA A 108 -15.09 -25.99 6.12
C ALA A 108 -16.13 -27.04 6.54
N LEU A 109 -16.83 -26.83 7.66
CA LEU A 109 -17.91 -27.71 8.12
C LEU A 109 -19.11 -27.71 7.17
N LYS A 110 -19.48 -26.55 6.60
CA LYS A 110 -20.53 -26.46 5.57
C LYS A 110 -20.14 -27.24 4.30
N LEU A 111 -18.90 -27.11 3.84
CA LEU A 111 -18.40 -27.81 2.65
C LEU A 111 -18.34 -29.33 2.86
N ASP A 112 -17.81 -29.78 4.00
CA ASP A 112 -17.74 -31.20 4.36
C ASP A 112 -19.14 -31.83 4.52
N SER A 113 -20.10 -31.08 5.08
CA SER A 113 -21.52 -31.49 5.13
C SER A 113 -22.13 -31.63 3.73
N GLN A 114 -21.92 -30.65 2.84
CA GLN A 114 -22.39 -30.72 1.44
C GLN A 114 -21.75 -31.88 0.67
N LEU A 115 -20.44 -32.12 0.86
CA LEU A 115 -19.74 -33.25 0.24
C LEU A 115 -20.27 -34.60 0.75
N LYS A 116 -20.60 -34.73 2.04
CA LYS A 116 -21.22 -35.94 2.61
C LYS A 116 -22.61 -36.18 2.05
N LEU A 117 -23.46 -35.15 2.00
CA LEU A 117 -24.79 -35.23 1.39
C LEU A 117 -24.72 -35.66 -0.08
N ALA A 118 -23.87 -35.01 -0.88
CA ALA A 118 -23.68 -35.37 -2.30
C ALA A 118 -23.13 -36.79 -2.49
N GLN A 119 -22.23 -37.26 -1.61
CA GLN A 119 -21.75 -38.66 -1.62
C GLN A 119 -22.87 -39.65 -1.25
N GLU A 120 -23.72 -39.32 -0.28
CA GLU A 120 -24.87 -40.16 0.08
C GLU A 120 -25.94 -40.20 -1.02
N GLU A 121 -26.26 -39.07 -1.64
CA GLU A 121 -27.19 -39.01 -2.77
C GLU A 121 -26.66 -39.82 -3.97
N ASN A 122 -25.38 -39.69 -4.29
CA ASN A 122 -24.75 -40.49 -5.34
C ASN A 122 -24.78 -42.00 -5.00
N ARG A 123 -24.51 -42.39 -3.74
CA ARG A 123 -24.68 -43.78 -3.27
C ARG A 123 -26.14 -44.26 -3.37
N LYS A 124 -27.13 -43.43 -3.00
CA LYS A 124 -28.57 -43.74 -3.11
C LYS A 124 -28.97 -43.93 -4.58
N GLN A 125 -28.52 -43.06 -5.49
CA GLN A 125 -28.73 -43.19 -6.94
C GLN A 125 -28.05 -44.45 -7.51
N GLN A 126 -26.83 -44.78 -7.08
CA GLN A 126 -26.15 -46.02 -7.48
C GLN A 126 -26.87 -47.27 -6.99
N ALA A 127 -27.43 -47.25 -5.77
CA ALA A 127 -28.23 -48.35 -5.24
C ALA A 127 -29.55 -48.53 -6.02
N LEU A 128 -30.25 -47.43 -6.32
CA LEU A 128 -31.44 -47.44 -7.18
C LEU A 128 -31.14 -48.02 -8.57
N ARG A 129 -30.11 -47.52 -9.27
CA ARG A 129 -29.72 -48.04 -10.60
C ARG A 129 -29.31 -49.51 -10.59
N LYS A 130 -28.74 -50.01 -9.49
CA LYS A 130 -28.45 -51.44 -9.30
C LYS A 130 -29.73 -52.24 -9.13
N GLN A 131 -30.65 -51.80 -8.27
CA GLN A 131 -31.95 -52.44 -8.08
C GLN A 131 -32.79 -52.45 -9.39
N GLU A 132 -32.80 -51.34 -10.13
CA GLU A 132 -33.41 -51.25 -11.46
C GLU A 132 -32.78 -52.27 -12.42
N MET A 133 -31.45 -52.30 -12.53
CA MET A 133 -30.72 -53.27 -13.36
C MET A 133 -31.02 -54.73 -12.94
N GLU A 134 -31.05 -55.03 -11.65
CA GLU A 134 -31.38 -56.36 -11.12
C GLU A 134 -32.82 -56.77 -11.47
N THR A 135 -33.80 -55.86 -11.37
CA THR A 135 -35.18 -56.15 -11.81
C THR A 135 -35.30 -56.34 -13.33
N ILE A 136 -34.53 -55.59 -14.13
CA ILE A 136 -34.48 -55.75 -15.59
C ILE A 136 -33.85 -57.10 -15.96
N LEU A 137 -32.73 -57.48 -15.33
CA LEU A 137 -32.06 -58.76 -15.55
C LEU A 137 -32.94 -59.95 -15.14
N LEU A 138 -33.60 -59.87 -13.99
CA LEU A 138 -34.53 -60.90 -13.54
C LEU A 138 -35.75 -61.01 -14.48
N ARG A 139 -36.24 -59.88 -15.01
CA ARG A 139 -37.30 -59.88 -16.03
C ARG A 139 -36.81 -60.44 -17.37
N GLN A 140 -35.58 -60.15 -17.78
CA GLN A 140 -34.97 -60.75 -18.97
C GLN A 140 -34.85 -62.27 -18.81
N GLN A 141 -34.36 -62.75 -17.67
CA GLN A 141 -34.26 -64.19 -17.40
C GLN A 141 -35.63 -64.88 -17.49
N GLN A 142 -36.68 -64.31 -16.90
CA GLN A 142 -38.06 -64.82 -17.05
C GLN A 142 -38.52 -64.89 -18.52
N LEU A 143 -38.19 -63.87 -19.32
CA LEU A 143 -38.52 -63.84 -20.75
C LEU A 143 -37.69 -64.85 -21.56
N GLU A 144 -36.43 -65.08 -21.20
CA GLU A 144 -35.62 -66.15 -21.81
C GLU A 144 -36.11 -67.55 -21.43
N GLU A 145 -36.48 -67.78 -20.18
CA GLU A 145 -37.02 -69.06 -19.71
C GLU A 145 -38.38 -69.38 -20.35
N THR A 146 -39.28 -68.39 -20.43
CA THR A 146 -40.56 -68.56 -21.13
C THR A 146 -40.37 -68.74 -22.64
N ASN A 147 -39.44 -68.04 -23.28
CA ASN A 147 -39.09 -68.28 -24.69
C ASN A 147 -38.50 -69.68 -24.91
N ARG A 148 -37.64 -70.20 -24.01
CA ARG A 148 -37.14 -71.58 -24.07
C ARG A 148 -38.31 -72.57 -23.98
N GLN A 149 -39.19 -72.42 -22.99
CA GLN A 149 -40.40 -73.27 -22.84
C GLN A 149 -41.33 -73.21 -24.07
N LEU A 150 -41.48 -72.04 -24.71
CA LEU A 150 -42.27 -71.89 -25.94
C LEU A 150 -41.59 -72.57 -27.14
N CYS A 151 -40.26 -72.46 -27.27
CA CYS A 151 -39.48 -73.17 -28.27
C CYS A 151 -39.53 -74.68 -28.07
N ASP A 152 -39.47 -75.17 -26.84
CA ASP A 152 -39.57 -76.60 -26.51
C ASP A 152 -40.97 -77.14 -26.83
N LYS A 153 -42.03 -76.45 -26.41
CA LYS A 153 -43.44 -76.79 -26.77
C LYS A 153 -43.68 -76.75 -28.27
N ALA A 154 -43.13 -75.75 -28.98
CA ALA A 154 -43.19 -75.70 -30.44
C ALA A 154 -42.38 -76.85 -31.09
N GLY A 155 -41.28 -77.27 -30.45
CA GLY A 155 -40.51 -78.45 -30.81
C GLY A 155 -41.30 -79.76 -30.60
N GLU A 156 -42.03 -79.88 -29.51
CA GLU A 156 -42.93 -81.00 -29.21
C GLU A 156 -44.07 -81.09 -30.22
N LEU A 157 -44.75 -79.97 -30.51
CA LEU A 157 -45.76 -79.89 -31.57
C LEU A 157 -45.18 -80.27 -32.96
N ARG A 158 -43.94 -79.86 -33.27
CA ARG A 158 -43.22 -80.27 -34.51
C ARG A 158 -42.73 -81.73 -34.51
N ARG A 159 -42.80 -82.44 -33.37
CA ARG A 159 -42.56 -83.89 -33.29
C ARG A 159 -43.88 -84.65 -33.41
N SER A 160 -44.92 -84.22 -32.68
CA SER A 160 -46.24 -84.88 -32.70
C SER A 160 -46.95 -84.76 -34.05
N LEU A 161 -46.78 -83.64 -34.77
CA LEU A 161 -47.31 -83.44 -36.12
C LEU A 161 -46.57 -84.20 -37.24
N ARG A 162 -45.70 -85.17 -36.92
CA ARG A 162 -45.04 -86.04 -37.92
C ARG A 162 -45.87 -87.27 -38.27
N ASP A 163 -46.44 -87.91 -37.25
CA ASP A 163 -47.17 -89.16 -37.37
C ASP A 163 -48.68 -88.86 -37.32
N LEU A 164 -49.26 -88.61 -38.50
CA LEU A 164 -50.65 -88.14 -38.69
C LEU A 164 -51.59 -89.20 -39.31
N ASP A 165 -51.08 -90.38 -39.68
CA ASP A 165 -51.90 -91.47 -40.22
C ASP A 165 -52.73 -92.12 -39.08
N ILE A 166 -54.04 -91.89 -39.09
CA ILE A 166 -55.01 -92.40 -38.12
C ILE A 166 -55.87 -93.52 -38.74
N PRO A 167 -56.16 -94.63 -38.03
CA PRO A 167 -57.10 -95.65 -38.50
C PRO A 167 -58.55 -95.15 -38.47
N ARG A 168 -59.38 -95.66 -39.38
CA ARG A 168 -60.75 -95.19 -39.61
C ARG A 168 -61.58 -95.07 -38.34
N ASP A 169 -61.52 -96.06 -37.46
CA ASP A 169 -62.35 -96.15 -36.26
C ASP A 169 -62.10 -94.95 -35.32
N ARG A 170 -60.82 -94.59 -35.13
CA ARG A 170 -60.40 -93.44 -34.32
C ARG A 170 -60.69 -92.09 -35.00
N TYR A 171 -60.81 -92.04 -36.32
CA TYR A 171 -61.33 -90.86 -37.02
C TYR A 171 -62.85 -90.69 -36.75
N GLU A 172 -63.62 -91.78 -36.75
CA GLU A 172 -65.07 -91.72 -36.46
C GLU A 172 -65.35 -91.36 -35.00
N GLU A 173 -64.48 -91.75 -34.06
CA GLU A 173 -64.47 -91.26 -32.66
C GLU A 173 -64.20 -89.75 -32.58
N LEU A 174 -63.08 -89.27 -33.15
CA LEU A 174 -62.65 -87.87 -33.05
C LEU A 174 -63.63 -86.90 -33.70
N ARG A 175 -64.29 -87.31 -34.80
CA ARG A 175 -65.29 -86.52 -35.52
C ARG A 175 -66.54 -86.19 -34.69
N GLY A 176 -66.75 -86.86 -33.55
CA GLY A 176 -67.82 -86.55 -32.60
C GLY A 176 -67.47 -85.51 -31.53
N VAL A 177 -66.22 -85.04 -31.45
CA VAL A 177 -65.71 -84.19 -30.37
C VAL A 177 -65.62 -82.73 -30.84
N PRO A 178 -66.03 -81.72 -30.03
CA PRO A 178 -65.86 -80.30 -30.39
C PRO A 178 -64.39 -79.88 -30.42
N ASP A 179 -64.00 -79.10 -31.43
CA ASP A 179 -62.61 -78.69 -31.70
C ASP A 179 -61.86 -78.12 -30.48
N ASP A 180 -62.54 -77.34 -29.61
CA ASP A 180 -62.00 -76.78 -28.36
C ASP A 180 -61.44 -77.83 -27.37
N LYS A 181 -61.78 -79.11 -27.57
CA LYS A 181 -61.38 -80.24 -26.72
C LYS A 181 -60.45 -81.24 -27.42
N VAL A 182 -60.19 -81.05 -28.71
CA VAL A 182 -59.35 -81.95 -29.52
C VAL A 182 -57.90 -81.46 -29.47
N SER A 183 -56.93 -82.37 -29.32
CA SER A 183 -55.51 -81.99 -29.39
C SER A 183 -55.17 -81.42 -30.77
N ILE A 184 -54.28 -80.43 -30.85
CA ILE A 184 -53.81 -79.86 -32.13
C ILE A 184 -53.29 -80.96 -33.07
N GLN A 185 -52.66 -82.01 -32.53
CA GLN A 185 -52.23 -83.17 -33.30
C GLN A 185 -53.43 -83.95 -33.87
N GLU A 186 -54.44 -84.21 -33.05
CA GLU A 186 -55.60 -85.03 -33.41
C GLU A 186 -56.53 -84.31 -34.38
N TYR A 187 -56.70 -82.99 -34.23
CA TYR A 187 -57.41 -82.15 -35.18
C TYR A 187 -56.70 -82.12 -36.54
N VAL A 188 -55.37 -81.89 -36.58
CA VAL A 188 -54.62 -81.91 -37.83
C VAL A 188 -54.63 -83.31 -38.47
N ALA A 189 -54.54 -84.39 -37.68
CA ALA A 189 -54.62 -85.75 -38.18
C ALA A 189 -56.02 -86.13 -38.71
N MET A 190 -57.11 -85.64 -38.08
CA MET A 190 -58.47 -85.77 -38.59
C MET A 190 -58.61 -85.10 -39.96
N ARG A 191 -58.14 -83.86 -40.11
CA ARG A 191 -58.15 -83.12 -41.39
C ARG A 191 -57.22 -83.74 -42.45
N PHE A 192 -56.12 -84.34 -42.03
CA PHE A 192 -55.22 -85.11 -42.91
C PHE A 192 -55.90 -86.39 -43.41
N TYR A 193 -56.58 -87.14 -42.54
CA TYR A 193 -57.36 -88.32 -42.90
C TYR A 193 -58.48 -88.01 -43.90
N GLU A 194 -59.23 -86.92 -43.70
CA GLU A 194 -60.27 -86.46 -44.65
C GLU A 194 -59.71 -86.16 -46.05
N ALA A 195 -58.54 -85.53 -46.14
CA ALA A 195 -57.91 -85.17 -47.41
C ALA A 195 -57.23 -86.35 -48.10
N VAL A 196 -56.57 -87.23 -47.34
CA VAL A 196 -55.72 -88.30 -47.86
C VAL A 196 -56.51 -89.57 -48.19
N THR A 197 -57.55 -89.92 -47.44
CA THR A 197 -58.38 -91.11 -47.70
C THR A 197 -58.97 -91.17 -49.12
N PRO A 198 -59.62 -90.12 -49.68
CA PRO A 198 -60.13 -90.16 -51.05
C PRO A 198 -59.00 -90.27 -52.10
N LEU A 199 -57.82 -89.70 -51.84
CA LEU A 199 -56.67 -89.83 -52.73
C LEU A 199 -56.07 -91.25 -52.69
N ARG A 200 -55.98 -91.87 -51.51
CA ARG A 200 -55.59 -93.30 -51.38
C ARG A 200 -56.60 -94.20 -52.12
N ALA A 201 -57.90 -93.93 -52.02
CA ALA A 201 -58.94 -94.69 -52.73
C ALA A 201 -58.89 -94.52 -54.26
N GLN A 202 -58.57 -93.32 -54.76
CA GLN A 202 -58.33 -93.09 -56.19
C GLN A 202 -57.08 -93.85 -56.67
N LEU A 203 -56.02 -93.88 -55.86
CA LEU A 203 -54.80 -94.63 -56.19
C LEU A 203 -55.02 -96.16 -56.20
N THR A 204 -55.85 -96.71 -55.30
CA THR A 204 -56.20 -98.14 -55.37
C THR A 204 -57.06 -98.44 -56.59
N GLN A 205 -58.07 -97.62 -56.91
CA GLN A 205 -58.88 -97.78 -58.12
C GLN A 205 -58.05 -97.69 -59.41
N LEU A 206 -57.10 -96.76 -59.49
CA LEU A 206 -56.15 -96.68 -60.62
C LEU A 206 -55.18 -97.87 -60.65
N GLY A 207 -54.82 -98.43 -59.49
CA GLY A 207 -54.05 -99.67 -59.36
C GLY A 207 -54.81 -100.89 -59.87
N GLU A 208 -56.08 -101.02 -59.51
CA GLU A 208 -57.01 -102.08 -59.95
C GLU A 208 -57.31 -101.98 -61.45
N GLN A 209 -57.55 -100.78 -61.97
CA GLN A 209 -57.69 -100.54 -63.41
C GLN A 209 -56.40 -100.91 -64.16
N LYS A 210 -55.23 -100.58 -63.60
CA LYS A 210 -53.94 -100.97 -64.17
C LYS A 210 -53.72 -102.48 -64.13
N SER A 211 -54.08 -103.17 -63.04
CA SER A 211 -53.92 -104.63 -62.95
C SER A 211 -54.85 -105.34 -63.94
N PHE A 212 -56.12 -104.91 -64.02
CA PHE A 212 -57.08 -105.39 -65.02
C PHE A 212 -56.56 -105.19 -66.45
N LEU A 213 -56.04 -104.01 -66.80
CA LEU A 213 -55.46 -103.75 -68.13
C LEU A 213 -54.19 -104.59 -68.41
N THR A 214 -53.40 -104.93 -67.40
CA THR A 214 -52.29 -105.89 -67.57
C THR A 214 -52.77 -107.33 -67.74
N GLU A 215 -53.83 -107.75 -67.02
CA GLU A 215 -54.45 -109.07 -67.19
C GLU A 215 -55.11 -109.21 -68.57
N GLU A 216 -55.79 -108.17 -69.06
CA GLU A 216 -56.27 -108.12 -70.45
C GLU A 216 -55.12 -108.21 -71.45
N LEU A 217 -54.02 -107.45 -71.26
CA LEU A 217 -52.84 -107.51 -72.12
C LEU A 217 -52.18 -108.89 -72.13
N ASP A 218 -52.05 -109.56 -70.98
CA ASP A 218 -51.48 -110.89 -70.90
C ASP A 218 -52.45 -111.98 -71.39
N ALA A 219 -53.76 -111.81 -71.25
CA ALA A 219 -54.76 -112.63 -71.92
C ALA A 219 -54.75 -112.43 -73.45
N HIS A 220 -54.51 -111.21 -73.94
CA HIS A 220 -54.28 -110.93 -75.36
C HIS A 220 -52.96 -111.53 -75.86
N ARG A 221 -51.88 -111.50 -75.07
CA ARG A 221 -50.64 -112.24 -75.36
C ARG A 221 -50.85 -113.76 -75.35
N GLY A 222 -51.69 -114.29 -74.46
CA GLY A 222 -52.09 -115.70 -74.44
C GLY A 222 -52.84 -116.11 -75.71
N LYS A 223 -53.85 -115.32 -76.11
CA LYS A 223 -54.58 -115.49 -77.38
C LYS A 223 -53.63 -115.40 -78.59
N MET A 224 -52.67 -114.47 -78.59
CA MET A 224 -51.64 -114.36 -79.63
C MET A 224 -50.69 -115.57 -79.66
N LYS A 225 -50.29 -116.12 -78.50
CA LYS A 225 -49.48 -117.35 -78.43
C LYS A 225 -50.25 -118.53 -79.04
N LEU A 226 -51.51 -118.75 -78.64
CA LEU A 226 -52.37 -119.80 -79.20
C LEU A 226 -52.56 -119.64 -80.73
N LEU A 227 -52.78 -118.42 -81.22
CA LEU A 227 -52.86 -118.12 -82.66
C LEU A 227 -51.53 -118.30 -83.42
N THR A 228 -50.40 -118.33 -82.70
CA THR A 228 -49.07 -118.62 -83.26
C THR A 228 -48.78 -120.13 -83.24
N GLU A 229 -49.22 -120.82 -82.19
CA GLU A 229 -48.98 -122.24 -81.94
C GLU A 229 -49.85 -123.17 -82.81
N VAL A 230 -51.06 -122.73 -83.17
CA VAL A 230 -51.95 -123.42 -84.13
C VAL A 230 -51.47 -123.28 -85.59
N ARG A 231 -50.40 -122.52 -85.87
CA ARG A 231 -49.92 -122.23 -87.23
C ARG A 231 -48.64 -123.00 -87.61
N PRO A 232 -48.69 -124.00 -88.51
CA PRO A 232 -47.49 -124.68 -88.99
C PRO A 232 -46.60 -123.77 -89.88
N PRO A 233 -45.27 -123.92 -89.84
CA PRO A 233 -44.31 -123.17 -90.66
C PRO A 233 -44.05 -123.89 -92.02
N PRO A 234 -43.37 -123.27 -93.00
CA PRO A 234 -43.98 -122.26 -93.86
C PRO A 234 -43.74 -122.48 -95.36
N ARG A 235 -44.62 -121.97 -96.24
CA ARG A 235 -44.33 -121.78 -97.69
C ARG A 235 -44.82 -120.38 -98.17
N PRO A 236 -44.24 -119.80 -99.25
CA PRO A 236 -43.94 -118.36 -99.25
C PRO A 236 -44.79 -117.46 -100.18
N ARG A 237 -44.89 -116.18 -99.78
CA ARG A 237 -45.01 -114.92 -100.58
C ARG A 237 -45.99 -114.86 -101.77
N VAL A 238 -46.92 -113.88 -101.78
CA VAL A 238 -46.81 -112.58 -102.51
C VAL A 238 -48.13 -111.75 -102.41
N THR A 239 -47.97 -110.52 -101.94
CA THR A 239 -48.77 -109.27 -101.92
C THR A 239 -50.16 -109.09 -102.60
N ALA A 240 -51.04 -108.41 -101.83
CA ALA A 240 -51.88 -107.23 -102.21
C ALA A 240 -53.21 -107.46 -103.01
N PRO A 241 -53.97 -106.41 -103.43
CA PRO A 241 -55.14 -105.96 -102.62
C PRO A 241 -56.43 -105.68 -103.43
N GLU A 242 -57.55 -105.40 -102.74
CA GLU A 242 -58.74 -104.61 -103.19
C GLU A 242 -59.77 -104.56 -102.02
N GLY A 243 -60.86 -103.78 -102.00
CA GLY A 243 -61.44 -102.87 -103.00
C GLY A 243 -62.86 -103.30 -103.45
N LYS A 244 -63.72 -102.32 -103.77
CA LYS A 244 -65.06 -102.46 -104.42
C LYS A 244 -66.20 -103.08 -103.57
N TYR A 245 -67.19 -102.24 -103.20
CA TYR A 245 -68.58 -102.69 -102.95
C TYR A 245 -69.66 -101.81 -103.61
N THR A 246 -69.33 -101.16 -104.73
CA THR A 246 -70.25 -100.40 -105.59
C THR A 246 -70.76 -101.26 -106.76
N SER A 247 -71.33 -102.43 -106.47
CA SER A 247 -71.73 -103.40 -107.52
C SER A 247 -72.96 -104.26 -107.19
N LYS A 248 -73.92 -103.76 -106.40
CA LYS A 248 -75.18 -104.49 -106.10
C LYS A 248 -76.48 -103.71 -106.27
N PHE A 249 -76.43 -102.43 -106.64
CA PHE A 249 -77.65 -101.62 -106.88
C PHE A 249 -78.10 -101.61 -108.36
N GLU A 250 -77.18 -101.82 -109.31
CA GLU A 250 -77.54 -101.85 -110.75
C GLU A 250 -78.06 -103.21 -111.25
N GLU A 251 -77.60 -104.34 -110.69
CA GLU A 251 -78.03 -105.67 -111.14
C GLU A 251 -79.54 -105.91 -110.95
N SER A 252 -80.14 -105.33 -109.91
CA SER A 252 -81.59 -105.41 -109.67
C SER A 252 -82.40 -104.60 -110.69
N LYS A 253 -81.81 -103.61 -111.36
CA LYS A 253 -82.50 -102.81 -112.39
C LYS A 253 -82.53 -103.52 -113.75
N LYS A 254 -81.52 -104.35 -114.06
CA LYS A 254 -81.46 -105.15 -115.31
C LYS A 254 -82.37 -106.38 -115.31
N LYS A 255 -82.72 -106.93 -114.15
CA LYS A 255 -83.56 -108.14 -114.05
C LYS A 255 -85.06 -107.92 -114.26
N ASN A 256 -85.55 -106.67 -114.24
CA ASN A 256 -86.97 -106.34 -114.50
C ASN A 256 -87.27 -105.95 -115.97
N SER A 257 -86.32 -106.19 -116.89
CA SER A 257 -86.47 -105.91 -118.33
C SER A 257 -86.68 -107.19 -119.18
N HIS A 258 -86.99 -108.32 -118.55
CA HIS A 258 -86.99 -109.65 -119.21
C HIS A 258 -88.36 -110.34 -119.28
N TYR A 259 -89.40 -109.79 -118.63
CA TYR A 259 -90.74 -110.42 -118.53
C TYR A 259 -91.85 -109.75 -119.34
N PHE A 260 -91.54 -108.77 -120.19
CA PHE A 260 -92.45 -108.19 -121.18
C PHE A 260 -91.78 -108.15 -122.56
N GLY A 261 -91.59 -109.33 -123.17
CA GLY A 261 -90.86 -109.45 -124.44
C GLY A 261 -91.21 -110.64 -125.34
N ILE A 262 -91.86 -111.70 -124.86
CA ILE A 262 -92.28 -112.84 -125.69
C ILE A 262 -93.70 -113.30 -125.31
N LEU A 263 -94.69 -112.84 -126.08
CA LEU A 263 -95.93 -113.57 -126.34
C LEU A 263 -96.50 -113.07 -127.68
N ALA A 264 -96.07 -113.73 -128.77
CA ALA A 264 -96.32 -113.27 -130.12
C ALA A 264 -97.38 -114.12 -130.86
N ASN A 265 -98.27 -113.42 -131.55
CA ASN A 265 -98.84 -113.74 -132.87
C ASN A 265 -99.31 -115.17 -133.19
N THR A 266 -100.62 -115.35 -133.37
CA THR A 266 -101.31 -116.04 -134.51
C THR A 266 -102.83 -116.05 -134.24
N THR A 267 -103.76 -115.99 -135.20
CA THR A 267 -103.71 -115.78 -136.68
C THR A 267 -105.02 -115.12 -137.16
N HIS A 268 -105.03 -114.52 -138.36
CA HIS A 268 -106.27 -114.20 -139.10
C HIS A 268 -106.90 -115.48 -139.70
N PHE A 269 -108.24 -115.56 -139.84
CA PHE A 269 -108.94 -115.58 -141.14
C PHE A 269 -110.49 -115.56 -141.05
N ASN A 270 -111.17 -115.80 -142.18
CA ASN A 270 -112.55 -115.41 -142.54
C ASN A 270 -113.76 -116.08 -141.82
N LYS A 271 -114.90 -115.37 -141.97
CA LYS A 271 -116.33 -115.76 -142.07
C LYS A 271 -116.68 -117.27 -142.22
N PRO A 272 -117.92 -117.75 -141.85
CA PRO A 272 -119.05 -117.08 -141.17
C PRO A 272 -119.79 -117.92 -140.07
N SER A 273 -120.91 -117.36 -139.57
CA SER A 273 -122.09 -118.04 -138.93
C SER A 273 -122.20 -118.09 -137.39
N ARG A 274 -123.11 -117.22 -136.87
CA ARG A 274 -123.99 -117.26 -135.66
C ARG A 274 -123.52 -117.87 -134.31
N PRO A 275 -123.97 -117.34 -133.12
CA PRO A 275 -124.59 -116.04 -132.82
C PRO A 275 -123.90 -115.26 -131.67
N LYS A 276 -123.60 -113.97 -131.89
CA LYS A 276 -122.66 -113.17 -131.05
C LYS A 276 -123.12 -112.75 -129.63
N LYS A 277 -124.28 -113.17 -129.11
CA LYS A 277 -124.84 -112.58 -127.87
C LYS A 277 -124.13 -112.96 -126.55
N LYS A 278 -123.58 -114.18 -126.42
CA LYS A 278 -123.01 -114.64 -125.12
C LYS A 278 -121.72 -113.93 -124.71
N ILE A 279 -120.83 -113.63 -125.66
CA ILE A 279 -119.49 -113.06 -125.40
C ILE A 279 -119.57 -111.60 -124.89
N VAL A 280 -120.56 -110.84 -125.36
CA VAL A 280 -120.81 -109.46 -124.90
C VAL A 280 -121.21 -109.44 -123.42
N ALA A 281 -122.08 -110.38 -122.99
CA ALA A 281 -122.52 -110.49 -121.60
C ALA A 281 -121.37 -110.83 -120.64
N THR A 282 -120.47 -111.76 -121.01
CA THR A 282 -119.29 -112.09 -120.21
C THR A 282 -118.32 -110.92 -120.08
N LEU A 283 -118.15 -110.11 -121.14
CA LEU A 283 -117.33 -108.89 -121.08
C LEU A 283 -117.98 -107.81 -120.20
N GLN A 284 -119.30 -107.64 -120.23
CA GLN A 284 -120.00 -106.72 -119.32
C GLN A 284 -119.91 -107.17 -117.85
N GLN A 285 -119.93 -108.48 -117.59
CA GLN A 285 -119.65 -109.01 -116.24
C GLN A 285 -118.21 -108.74 -115.79
N SER A 286 -117.20 -108.91 -116.66
CA SER A 286 -115.81 -108.58 -116.28
C SER A 286 -115.61 -107.09 -116.04
N VAL A 287 -116.22 -106.21 -116.85
CA VAL A 287 -116.14 -104.75 -116.67
C VAL A 287 -116.81 -104.32 -115.36
N THR A 288 -117.99 -104.87 -115.03
CA THR A 288 -118.68 -104.53 -113.76
C THR A 288 -118.01 -105.11 -112.52
N LEU A 289 -117.27 -106.22 -112.63
CA LEU A 289 -116.39 -106.69 -111.56
C LEU A 289 -115.20 -105.73 -111.37
N LEU A 290 -114.50 -105.39 -112.45
CA LEU A 290 -113.36 -104.47 -112.42
C LEU A 290 -113.73 -103.05 -111.96
N GLN A 291 -114.98 -102.61 -112.19
CA GLN A 291 -115.50 -101.38 -111.61
C GLN A 291 -115.64 -101.48 -110.09
N LYS A 292 -116.18 -102.58 -109.55
CA LYS A 292 -116.25 -102.82 -108.10
C LYS A 292 -114.86 -102.96 -107.46
N ASP A 293 -113.91 -103.61 -108.13
CA ASP A 293 -112.53 -103.71 -107.67
C ASP A 293 -111.85 -102.34 -107.68
N LYS A 294 -112.08 -101.53 -108.71
CA LYS A 294 -111.63 -100.12 -108.75
C LYS A 294 -112.25 -99.28 -107.64
N GLU A 295 -113.54 -99.44 -107.35
CA GLU A 295 -114.24 -98.75 -106.25
C GLU A 295 -113.79 -99.22 -104.86
N TYR A 296 -113.43 -100.50 -104.71
CA TYR A 296 -112.83 -101.04 -103.49
C TYR A 296 -111.41 -100.50 -103.28
N LEU A 297 -110.55 -100.62 -104.30
CA LEU A 297 -109.18 -100.09 -104.27
C LEU A 297 -109.17 -98.57 -104.11
N HIS A 298 -110.11 -97.84 -104.70
CA HIS A 298 -110.20 -96.39 -104.52
C HIS A 298 -110.61 -96.03 -103.10
N ARG A 299 -111.63 -96.68 -102.53
CA ARG A 299 -112.00 -96.50 -101.10
C ARG A 299 -110.83 -96.85 -100.18
N HIS A 300 -110.15 -97.95 -100.41
CA HIS A 300 -109.01 -98.35 -99.59
C HIS A 300 -107.82 -97.39 -99.71
N ASN A 301 -107.54 -96.85 -100.91
CA ASN A 301 -106.55 -95.78 -101.08
C ASN A 301 -106.96 -94.47 -100.38
N MET A 302 -108.26 -94.14 -100.31
CA MET A 302 -108.76 -93.01 -99.52
C MET A 302 -108.64 -93.25 -98.00
N GLU A 303 -108.98 -94.46 -97.53
CA GLU A 303 -108.77 -94.86 -96.13
C GLU A 303 -107.30 -94.82 -95.73
N LEU A 304 -106.40 -95.32 -96.59
CA LEU A 304 -104.95 -95.24 -96.38
C LEU A 304 -104.46 -93.79 -96.44
N GLY A 305 -104.95 -92.98 -97.38
CA GLY A 305 -104.62 -91.56 -97.47
C GLY A 305 -105.01 -90.77 -96.21
N VAL A 306 -106.22 -91.00 -95.67
CA VAL A 306 -106.67 -90.42 -94.39
C VAL A 306 -105.84 -90.92 -93.22
N ARG A 307 -105.41 -92.20 -93.22
CA ARG A 307 -104.50 -92.74 -92.19
C ARG A 307 -103.10 -92.16 -92.27
N CYS A 308 -102.54 -91.97 -93.47
CA CYS A 308 -101.25 -91.29 -93.68
C CYS A 308 -101.33 -89.85 -93.18
N ALA A 309 -102.30 -89.08 -93.65
CA ALA A 309 -102.54 -87.71 -93.20
C ALA A 309 -102.70 -87.62 -91.68
N HIS A 310 -103.36 -88.58 -91.03
CA HIS A 310 -103.48 -88.60 -89.57
C HIS A 310 -102.20 -89.01 -88.82
N GLN A 311 -101.31 -89.81 -89.41
CA GLN A 311 -99.98 -90.05 -88.84
C GLN A 311 -99.02 -88.89 -89.11
N GLU A 312 -99.14 -88.20 -90.24
CA GLU A 312 -98.42 -86.96 -90.57
C GLU A 312 -98.81 -85.85 -89.57
N ASP A 313 -100.10 -85.57 -89.41
CA ASP A 313 -100.67 -84.72 -88.35
C ASP A 313 -100.11 -85.02 -86.95
N ARG A 314 -99.93 -86.32 -86.64
CA ARG A 314 -99.44 -86.79 -85.35
C ARG A 314 -97.93 -86.61 -85.22
N ILE A 315 -97.17 -86.86 -86.29
CA ILE A 315 -95.73 -86.64 -86.36
C ILE A 315 -95.44 -85.16 -86.20
N ASP A 316 -96.17 -84.27 -86.87
CA ASP A 316 -95.98 -82.82 -86.77
C ASP A 316 -96.30 -82.30 -85.36
N ARG A 317 -97.38 -82.77 -84.73
CA ARG A 317 -97.69 -82.46 -83.32
C ARG A 317 -96.59 -82.94 -82.36
N LEU A 318 -96.01 -84.12 -82.61
CA LEU A 318 -94.89 -84.65 -81.82
C LEU A 318 -93.57 -83.89 -82.06
N GLN A 319 -93.34 -83.41 -83.28
CA GLN A 319 -92.20 -82.52 -83.59
C GLN A 319 -92.35 -81.18 -82.86
N VAL A 320 -93.52 -80.53 -82.92
CA VAL A 320 -93.79 -79.29 -82.17
C VAL A 320 -93.59 -79.50 -80.66
N GLN A 321 -94.12 -80.59 -80.10
CA GLN A 321 -93.90 -80.93 -78.68
C GLN A 321 -92.42 -81.17 -78.34
N LEU A 322 -91.64 -81.77 -79.26
CA LEU A 322 -90.20 -81.97 -79.08
C LEU A 322 -89.43 -80.64 -79.14
N GLU A 323 -89.74 -79.75 -80.08
CA GLU A 323 -89.10 -78.44 -80.16
C GLU A 323 -89.47 -77.53 -78.99
N ASP A 324 -90.72 -77.58 -78.52
CA ASP A 324 -91.13 -76.80 -77.33
C ASP A 324 -90.52 -77.38 -76.04
N ALA A 325 -90.33 -78.71 -75.94
CA ALA A 325 -89.58 -79.33 -74.85
C ALA A 325 -88.08 -78.99 -74.88
N LYS A 326 -87.45 -78.90 -76.07
CA LYS A 326 -86.08 -78.40 -76.24
C LYS A 326 -85.97 -76.95 -75.79
N LYS A 327 -86.82 -76.06 -76.31
CA LYS A 327 -86.88 -74.64 -75.90
C LYS A 327 -87.10 -74.51 -74.40
N ALA A 328 -87.99 -75.30 -73.80
CA ALA A 328 -88.22 -75.27 -72.35
C ALA A 328 -86.94 -75.66 -71.58
N ARG A 329 -86.26 -76.73 -71.99
CA ARG A 329 -84.96 -77.15 -71.44
C ARG A 329 -83.90 -76.04 -71.58
N GLU A 330 -83.76 -75.46 -72.76
CA GLU A 330 -82.82 -74.37 -73.06
C GLU A 330 -83.10 -73.14 -72.19
N ASN A 331 -84.34 -72.67 -72.14
CA ASN A 331 -84.78 -71.58 -71.25
C ASN A 331 -84.50 -71.86 -69.76
N THR A 332 -84.63 -73.12 -69.30
CA THR A 332 -84.27 -73.47 -67.91
C THR A 332 -82.76 -73.55 -67.68
N TYR A 333 -81.99 -73.98 -68.69
CA TYR A 333 -80.53 -74.04 -68.62
C TYR A 333 -79.92 -72.63 -68.67
N GLU A 334 -80.43 -71.74 -69.51
CA GLU A 334 -80.05 -70.32 -69.55
C GLU A 334 -80.33 -69.63 -68.20
N LYS A 335 -81.51 -69.83 -67.61
CA LYS A 335 -81.83 -69.32 -66.27
C LYS A 335 -80.91 -69.87 -65.18
N TYR A 336 -80.54 -71.16 -65.27
CA TYR A 336 -79.58 -71.77 -64.35
C TYR A 336 -78.16 -71.21 -64.52
N VAL A 337 -77.68 -71.06 -65.76
CA VAL A 337 -76.37 -70.48 -66.06
C VAL A 337 -76.31 -69.02 -65.62
N ALA A 338 -77.34 -68.22 -65.93
CA ALA A 338 -77.44 -66.84 -65.52
C ALA A 338 -77.48 -66.69 -63.98
N SER A 339 -78.20 -67.54 -63.25
CA SER A 339 -78.22 -67.49 -61.79
C SER A 339 -76.89 -67.95 -61.18
N ARG A 340 -76.27 -69.02 -61.71
CA ARG A 340 -74.93 -69.47 -61.32
C ARG A 340 -73.88 -68.37 -61.50
N ASP A 341 -73.89 -67.71 -62.66
CA ASP A 341 -72.89 -66.71 -63.02
C ASP A 341 -73.14 -65.37 -62.30
N TYR A 342 -74.42 -65.04 -62.02
CA TYR A 342 -74.78 -63.97 -61.09
C TYR A 342 -74.24 -64.24 -59.68
N TYR A 343 -74.55 -65.39 -59.06
CA TYR A 343 -74.05 -65.73 -57.73
C TYR A 343 -72.52 -65.81 -57.68
N LYS A 344 -71.88 -66.37 -58.71
CA LYS A 344 -70.41 -66.36 -58.83
C LYS A 344 -69.86 -64.94 -58.85
N SER A 345 -70.44 -64.05 -59.67
CA SER A 345 -70.05 -62.64 -59.73
C SER A 345 -70.24 -61.94 -58.39
N GLU A 346 -71.36 -62.16 -57.70
CA GLU A 346 -71.65 -61.65 -56.35
C GLU A 346 -70.62 -62.10 -55.31
N TYR A 347 -70.22 -63.39 -55.31
CA TYR A 347 -69.19 -63.89 -54.38
C TYR A 347 -67.80 -63.35 -54.73
N GLU A 348 -67.44 -63.27 -56.01
CA GLU A 348 -66.17 -62.67 -56.43
C GLU A 348 -66.13 -61.16 -56.17
N ASN A 349 -67.25 -60.45 -56.28
CA ASN A 349 -67.38 -59.03 -55.92
C ASN A 349 -67.15 -58.84 -54.42
N LYS A 350 -67.87 -59.57 -53.58
CA LYS A 350 -67.72 -59.52 -52.11
C LYS A 350 -66.31 -59.87 -51.67
N LEU A 351 -65.71 -60.92 -52.22
CA LEU A 351 -64.31 -61.28 -51.93
C LEU A 351 -63.32 -60.19 -52.38
N ARG A 352 -63.55 -59.55 -53.54
CA ARG A 352 -62.73 -58.40 -53.99
C ARG A 352 -62.92 -57.18 -53.08
N GLU A 353 -64.14 -56.87 -52.66
CA GLU A 353 -64.46 -55.80 -51.71
C GLU A 353 -63.85 -56.06 -50.33
N GLU A 354 -63.91 -57.28 -49.80
CA GLU A 354 -63.28 -57.66 -48.54
C GLU A 354 -61.75 -57.54 -48.61
N LEU A 355 -61.13 -58.01 -49.70
CA LEU A 355 -59.68 -57.87 -49.92
C LEU A 355 -59.24 -56.41 -50.06
N GLU A 356 -59.98 -55.56 -50.78
CA GLU A 356 -59.69 -54.12 -50.85
C GLU A 356 -59.94 -53.41 -49.51
N ASN A 357 -60.99 -53.78 -48.76
CA ASN A 357 -61.21 -53.25 -47.41
C ASN A 357 -60.06 -53.61 -46.46
N ILE A 358 -59.50 -54.82 -46.55
CA ILE A 358 -58.31 -55.23 -45.78
C ILE A 358 -57.07 -54.46 -46.24
N ARG A 359 -56.85 -54.28 -47.55
CA ARG A 359 -55.74 -53.49 -48.11
C ARG A 359 -55.80 -52.03 -47.68
N LEU A 360 -56.98 -51.41 -47.72
CA LEU A 360 -57.19 -50.02 -47.30
C LEU A 360 -56.96 -49.85 -45.80
N LYS A 361 -57.50 -50.72 -44.95
CA LYS A 361 -57.26 -50.69 -43.50
C LYS A 361 -55.78 -50.88 -43.16
N THR A 362 -55.13 -51.90 -43.70
CA THR A 362 -53.69 -52.14 -43.46
C THR A 362 -52.82 -51.00 -43.98
N SER A 363 -53.15 -50.39 -45.12
CA SER A 363 -52.45 -49.19 -45.62
C SER A 363 -52.65 -47.99 -44.69
N GLN A 364 -53.87 -47.75 -44.20
CA GLN A 364 -54.16 -46.69 -43.23
C GLN A 364 -53.46 -46.91 -41.89
N GLU A 365 -53.41 -48.15 -41.40
CA GLU A 365 -52.65 -48.53 -40.20
C GLU A 365 -51.15 -48.29 -40.39
N ILE A 366 -50.57 -48.68 -41.54
CA ILE A 366 -49.17 -48.41 -41.89
C ILE A 366 -48.90 -46.90 -41.97
N GLU A 367 -49.76 -46.12 -42.63
CA GLU A 367 -49.64 -44.66 -42.69
C GLU A 367 -49.74 -44.00 -41.31
N ASN A 368 -50.66 -44.47 -40.47
CA ASN A 368 -50.84 -43.97 -39.11
C ASN A 368 -49.61 -44.29 -38.25
N LEU A 369 -49.09 -45.53 -38.29
CA LEU A 369 -47.86 -45.92 -37.59
C LEU A 369 -46.66 -45.10 -38.07
N GLN A 370 -46.51 -44.90 -39.39
CA GLN A 370 -45.48 -44.04 -39.95
C GLN A 370 -45.62 -42.58 -39.49
N ARG A 371 -46.85 -42.04 -39.46
CA ARG A 371 -47.11 -40.67 -39.00
C ARG A 371 -46.76 -40.53 -37.52
N THR A 372 -47.25 -41.41 -36.66
CA THR A 372 -46.92 -41.39 -35.22
C THR A 372 -45.42 -41.58 -34.98
N SER A 373 -44.75 -42.43 -35.75
CA SER A 373 -43.30 -42.64 -35.63
C SER A 373 -42.51 -41.38 -36.02
N ARG A 374 -42.85 -40.74 -37.15
CA ARG A 374 -42.24 -39.46 -37.57
C ARG A 374 -42.48 -38.37 -36.53
N GLU A 375 -43.72 -38.19 -36.06
CA GLU A 375 -44.03 -37.19 -35.04
C GLU A 375 -43.29 -37.45 -33.71
N MET A 376 -43.11 -38.71 -33.30
CA MET A 376 -42.34 -39.05 -32.11
C MET A 376 -40.86 -38.68 -32.28
N TYR A 377 -40.24 -39.03 -33.42
CA TYR A 377 -38.87 -38.59 -33.72
C TYR A 377 -38.76 -37.07 -33.85
N GLU A 378 -39.78 -36.36 -34.34
CA GLU A 378 -39.82 -34.90 -34.41
C GLU A 378 -40.03 -34.22 -33.05
N ARG A 379 -40.75 -34.86 -32.12
CA ARG A 379 -40.84 -34.44 -30.70
C ARG A 379 -39.49 -34.65 -30.02
N GLU A 380 -38.90 -35.83 -30.15
CA GLU A 380 -37.58 -36.15 -29.60
C GLU A 380 -36.48 -35.22 -30.15
N ASN A 381 -36.45 -34.97 -31.47
CA ASN A 381 -35.51 -34.02 -32.08
C ASN A 381 -35.70 -32.58 -31.60
N ARG A 382 -36.91 -32.15 -31.24
CA ARG A 382 -37.14 -30.85 -30.60
C ARG A 382 -36.62 -30.84 -29.17
N ASN A 383 -37.01 -31.81 -28.36
CA ASN A 383 -36.55 -31.96 -26.98
C ASN A 383 -35.00 -32.01 -26.89
N LEU A 384 -34.33 -32.71 -27.81
CA LEU A 384 -32.86 -32.79 -27.88
C LEU A 384 -32.22 -31.46 -28.31
N ARG A 385 -32.86 -30.68 -29.20
CA ARG A 385 -32.38 -29.34 -29.56
C ARG A 385 -32.56 -28.36 -28.41
N GLU A 386 -33.72 -28.37 -27.76
CA GLU A 386 -34.02 -27.53 -26.59
C GLU A 386 -33.10 -27.88 -25.41
N ALA A 387 -32.84 -29.16 -25.13
CA ALA A 387 -31.87 -29.60 -24.13
C ALA A 387 -30.43 -29.16 -24.46
N ARG A 388 -30.01 -29.28 -25.73
CA ARG A 388 -28.72 -28.74 -26.20
C ARG A 388 -28.64 -27.22 -26.00
N ASP A 389 -29.67 -26.48 -26.39
CA ASP A 389 -29.65 -25.02 -26.34
C ASP A 389 -29.69 -24.50 -24.90
N ASN A 390 -30.43 -25.16 -24.00
CA ASN A 390 -30.34 -24.93 -22.57
C ASN A 390 -28.92 -25.20 -22.02
N ALA A 391 -28.29 -26.32 -22.39
CA ALA A 391 -26.91 -26.63 -21.96
C ALA A 391 -25.87 -25.64 -22.52
N VAL A 392 -26.09 -25.10 -23.72
CA VAL A 392 -25.27 -24.01 -24.30
C VAL A 392 -25.45 -22.71 -23.52
N LEU A 393 -26.69 -22.34 -23.15
CA LEU A 393 -26.96 -21.17 -22.33
C LEU A 393 -26.37 -21.30 -20.91
N GLU A 394 -26.40 -22.49 -20.32
CA GLU A 394 -25.76 -22.76 -19.02
C GLU A 394 -24.23 -22.71 -19.11
N ARG A 395 -23.63 -23.29 -20.16
CA ARG A 395 -22.20 -23.12 -20.46
C ARG A 395 -21.83 -21.65 -20.58
N ASP A 396 -22.60 -20.86 -21.32
CA ASP A 396 -22.25 -19.45 -21.57
C ASP A 396 -22.41 -18.58 -20.32
N ARG A 397 -23.40 -18.88 -19.45
CA ARG A 397 -23.48 -18.31 -18.09
C ARG A 397 -22.26 -18.68 -17.24
N ALA A 398 -21.83 -19.94 -17.27
CA ALA A 398 -20.66 -20.41 -16.53
C ALA A 398 -19.35 -19.73 -17.01
N VAL A 399 -19.18 -19.57 -18.32
CA VAL A 399 -18.02 -18.88 -18.93
C VAL A 399 -18.01 -17.37 -18.64
N VAL A 400 -19.18 -16.74 -18.50
CA VAL A 400 -19.25 -15.34 -17.99
C VAL A 400 -18.85 -15.28 -16.52
N ALA A 401 -19.37 -16.18 -15.67
CA ALA A 401 -19.01 -16.23 -14.26
C ALA A 401 -17.50 -16.54 -14.05
N GLU A 402 -16.92 -17.42 -14.86
CA GLU A 402 -15.48 -17.70 -14.91
C GLU A 402 -14.68 -16.42 -15.18
N ARG A 403 -15.00 -15.67 -16.25
CA ARG A 403 -14.35 -14.40 -16.59
C ARG A 403 -14.49 -13.36 -15.48
N ASP A 404 -15.66 -13.25 -14.87
CA ASP A 404 -15.88 -12.37 -13.71
C ASP A 404 -14.95 -12.76 -12.55
N THR A 405 -14.86 -14.05 -12.20
CA THR A 405 -13.94 -14.51 -11.15
C THR A 405 -12.47 -14.32 -11.49
N GLN A 406 -12.08 -14.54 -12.75
CA GLN A 406 -10.72 -14.30 -13.23
C GLN A 406 -10.36 -12.81 -13.13
N SER A 407 -11.25 -11.90 -13.56
CA SER A 407 -11.00 -10.46 -13.46
C SER A 407 -10.82 -9.98 -12.01
N ARG A 408 -11.56 -10.56 -11.06
CA ARG A 408 -11.42 -10.28 -9.61
C ARG A 408 -10.11 -10.85 -9.06
N TYR A 409 -9.69 -12.02 -9.53
CA TYR A 409 -8.39 -12.61 -9.17
C TYR A 409 -7.22 -11.77 -9.71
N ASP A 410 -7.30 -11.29 -10.94
CA ASP A 410 -6.28 -10.43 -11.55
C ASP A 410 -6.19 -9.07 -10.84
N GLN A 411 -7.33 -8.47 -10.47
CA GLN A 411 -7.38 -7.28 -9.61
C GLN A 411 -6.75 -7.53 -8.23
N LEU A 412 -7.01 -8.68 -7.60
CA LEU A 412 -6.43 -9.05 -6.31
C LEU A 412 -4.92 -9.30 -6.41
N LEU A 413 -4.44 -9.89 -7.51
CA LEU A 413 -3.00 -10.02 -7.80
C LEU A 413 -2.33 -8.65 -7.99
N GLU A 414 -3.00 -7.70 -8.65
CA GLU A 414 -2.48 -6.35 -8.80
C GLU A 414 -2.40 -5.61 -7.47
N GLN A 415 -3.46 -5.66 -6.65
CA GLN A 415 -3.47 -5.13 -5.28
C GLN A 415 -2.37 -5.77 -4.42
N PHE A 416 -2.19 -7.09 -4.50
CA PHE A 416 -1.12 -7.79 -3.79
C PHE A 416 0.27 -7.31 -4.24
N ARG A 417 0.52 -7.13 -5.55
CA ARG A 417 1.78 -6.57 -6.07
C ARG A 417 2.01 -5.13 -5.60
N GLN A 418 0.98 -4.29 -5.60
CA GLN A 418 1.06 -2.90 -5.10
C GLN A 418 1.41 -2.87 -3.60
N LEU A 419 0.75 -3.71 -2.79
CA LEU A 419 1.06 -3.87 -1.37
C LEU A 419 2.48 -4.42 -1.14
N GLN A 420 2.92 -5.37 -1.95
CA GLN A 420 4.27 -5.96 -1.86
C GLN A 420 5.37 -4.95 -2.22
N LEU A 421 5.13 -4.10 -3.22
CA LEU A 421 6.02 -2.97 -3.57
C LEU A 421 6.05 -1.91 -2.47
N GLY A 422 4.88 -1.51 -1.93
CA GLY A 422 4.79 -0.53 -0.84
C GLY A 422 5.36 -1.04 0.50
N ALA A 423 5.28 -2.34 0.77
CA ALA A 423 5.98 -2.97 1.88
C ALA A 423 7.51 -2.99 1.65
N GLY A 424 7.95 -3.24 0.41
CA GLY A 424 9.35 -3.19 0.01
C GLY A 424 9.97 -1.79 0.15
N SER A 425 9.26 -0.73 -0.26
CA SER A 425 9.74 0.65 -0.11
C SER A 425 9.86 1.02 1.37
N ARG A 426 8.80 0.77 2.18
CA ARG A 426 8.82 1.02 3.63
C ARG A 426 9.92 0.25 4.35
N ALA A 427 10.21 -0.99 3.96
CA ALA A 427 11.32 -1.75 4.52
C ALA A 427 12.69 -1.15 4.16
N ALA A 428 12.85 -0.61 2.95
CA ALA A 428 14.06 0.11 2.54
C ALA A 428 14.20 1.49 3.22
N GLU A 429 13.09 2.20 3.40
CA GLU A 429 13.01 3.46 4.15
C GLU A 429 13.41 3.23 5.61
N LEU A 430 12.78 2.29 6.31
CA LEU A 430 13.13 1.93 7.69
C LEU A 430 14.57 1.40 7.81
N SER A 431 15.07 0.64 6.84
CA SER A 431 16.47 0.18 6.82
C SER A 431 17.47 1.32 6.63
N SER A 432 17.11 2.37 5.87
CA SER A 432 17.99 3.55 5.71
C SER A 432 17.92 4.48 6.92
N GLN A 433 16.75 4.68 7.53
CA GLN A 433 16.59 5.38 8.81
C GLN A 433 17.39 4.70 9.93
N ALA A 434 17.30 3.37 10.07
CA ALA A 434 18.06 2.62 11.07
C ALA A 434 19.59 2.78 10.90
N LYS A 435 20.08 2.85 9.66
CA LYS A 435 21.50 3.12 9.36
C LYS A 435 21.92 4.56 9.67
N LEU A 436 21.05 5.54 9.39
CA LEU A 436 21.31 6.92 9.78
C LEU A 436 21.41 7.05 11.30
N HIS A 437 20.47 6.47 12.05
CA HIS A 437 20.51 6.48 13.51
C HIS A 437 21.69 5.67 14.09
N SER A 438 22.17 4.60 13.44
CA SER A 438 23.40 3.94 13.89
C SER A 438 24.63 4.82 13.68
N PHE A 439 24.76 5.53 12.54
CA PHE A 439 25.85 6.48 12.33
C PHE A 439 25.77 7.70 13.27
N GLU A 440 24.57 8.17 13.60
CA GLU A 440 24.36 9.21 14.61
C GLU A 440 24.77 8.74 16.02
N ALA A 441 24.44 7.49 16.39
CA ALA A 441 24.86 6.89 17.65
C ALA A 441 26.38 6.66 17.73
N GLU A 442 27.02 6.17 16.66
CA GLU A 442 28.47 6.05 16.54
C GLU A 442 29.16 7.41 16.69
N ARG A 443 28.65 8.45 16.01
CA ARG A 443 29.15 9.82 16.14
C ARG A 443 28.97 10.37 17.56
N ALA A 444 27.83 10.11 18.20
CA ALA A 444 27.58 10.52 19.59
C ALA A 444 28.51 9.79 20.58
N LEU A 445 28.82 8.51 20.35
CA LEU A 445 29.79 7.75 21.14
C LEU A 445 31.21 8.30 20.99
N LEU A 446 31.65 8.63 19.77
CA LEU A 446 32.96 9.27 19.54
C LEU A 446 33.06 10.62 20.26
N LEU A 447 32.04 11.48 20.14
CA LEU A 447 32.00 12.77 20.86
C LEU A 447 31.97 12.59 22.38
N LYS A 448 31.27 11.57 22.90
CA LYS A 448 31.29 11.20 24.33
C LYS A 448 32.69 10.77 24.77
N GLU A 449 33.40 9.98 23.96
CA GLU A 449 34.77 9.57 24.26
C GLU A 449 35.75 10.75 24.24
N GLU A 450 35.66 11.64 23.25
CA GLU A 450 36.49 12.84 23.14
C GLU A 450 36.27 13.78 24.33
N THR A 451 35.01 14.04 24.70
CA THR A 451 34.68 14.87 25.86
C THR A 451 35.09 14.22 27.19
N ALA A 452 34.99 12.89 27.32
CA ALA A 452 35.51 12.18 28.48
C ALA A 452 37.06 12.24 28.58
N LYS A 453 37.76 12.11 27.45
CA LYS A 453 39.24 12.26 27.38
C LYS A 453 39.66 13.69 27.75
N ALA A 454 38.94 14.70 27.28
CA ALA A 454 39.17 16.11 27.65
C ALA A 454 38.88 16.37 29.14
N LEU A 455 37.78 15.84 29.69
CA LEU A 455 37.45 15.97 31.11
C LEU A 455 38.53 15.35 32.00
N ALA A 456 39.04 14.16 31.64
CA ALA A 456 40.12 13.51 32.37
C ALA A 456 41.44 14.32 32.33
N GLN A 457 41.75 14.97 31.20
CA GLN A 457 42.89 15.89 31.10
C GLN A 457 42.70 17.10 32.03
N CYS A 458 41.53 17.75 32.01
CA CYS A 458 41.23 18.86 32.91
C CYS A 458 41.27 18.45 34.40
N GLN A 459 40.85 17.24 34.75
CA GLN A 459 40.96 16.71 36.12
C GLN A 459 42.42 16.56 36.56
N VAL A 460 43.28 16.00 35.71
CA VAL A 460 44.74 15.88 35.99
C VAL A 460 45.41 17.26 36.08
N GLU A 461 44.97 18.24 35.28
CA GLU A 461 45.44 19.62 35.42
C GLU A 461 44.98 20.29 36.71
N CYS A 462 43.71 20.10 37.12
CA CYS A 462 43.20 20.57 38.40
C CYS A 462 43.98 19.97 39.58
N GLU A 463 44.22 18.64 39.60
CA GLU A 463 45.08 18.00 40.59
C GLU A 463 46.49 18.61 40.63
N LYS A 464 47.09 18.86 39.46
CA LYS A 464 48.43 19.43 39.34
C LYS A 464 48.49 20.86 39.89
N GLN A 465 47.47 21.68 39.64
CA GLN A 465 47.37 23.01 40.23
C GLN A 465 47.07 22.96 41.73
N GLN A 466 46.24 22.02 42.20
CA GLN A 466 45.99 21.82 43.62
C GLN A 466 47.26 21.42 44.37
N LYS A 467 48.01 20.42 43.90
CA LYS A 467 49.31 20.01 44.45
C LYS A 467 50.33 21.16 44.43
N LYS A 468 50.29 22.03 43.42
CA LYS A 468 51.11 23.25 43.35
C LYS A 468 50.68 24.30 44.40
N LEU A 469 49.38 24.48 44.64
CA LEU A 469 48.85 25.35 45.69
C LEU A 469 49.22 24.81 47.08
N GLU A 470 49.08 23.51 47.33
CA GLU A 470 49.49 22.86 48.58
C GLU A 470 50.97 23.10 48.89
N LEU A 471 51.86 22.97 47.90
CA LEU A 471 53.28 23.29 48.05
C LEU A 471 53.54 24.78 48.28
N LEU A 472 52.87 25.68 47.54
CA LEU A 472 52.98 27.12 47.75
C LEU A 472 52.49 27.56 49.13
N THR A 473 51.43 26.95 49.64
CA THR A 473 50.91 27.16 50.99
C THR A 473 51.87 26.63 52.06
N GLN A 474 52.52 25.48 51.83
CA GLN A 474 53.59 24.99 52.72
C GLN A 474 54.79 25.93 52.75
N GLU A 475 55.26 26.42 51.60
CA GLU A 475 56.36 27.41 51.55
C GLU A 475 55.96 28.75 52.15
N PHE A 476 54.72 29.20 51.95
CA PHE A 476 54.19 30.40 52.61
C PHE A 476 54.22 30.26 54.14
N TYR A 477 53.72 29.14 54.70
CA TYR A 477 53.78 28.92 56.15
C TYR A 477 55.21 28.75 56.67
N ARG A 478 56.10 28.08 55.92
CA ARG A 478 57.54 28.01 56.26
C ARG A 478 58.17 29.40 56.33
N LEU A 479 57.90 30.25 55.34
CA LEU A 479 58.39 31.62 55.28
C LEU A 479 57.78 32.48 56.40
N GLN A 480 56.47 32.37 56.65
CA GLN A 480 55.77 33.04 57.75
C GLN A 480 56.41 32.68 59.09
N THR A 481 56.55 31.39 59.41
CA THR A 481 57.19 30.94 60.66
C THR A 481 58.66 31.38 60.76
N SER A 482 59.38 31.50 59.63
CA SER A 482 60.75 32.03 59.60
C SER A 482 60.77 33.54 59.91
N CYS A 483 59.85 34.31 59.34
CA CYS A 483 59.68 35.74 59.62
C CYS A 483 59.22 35.99 61.06
N GLU A 484 58.27 35.20 61.58
CA GLU A 484 57.81 35.27 62.98
C GLU A 484 58.94 34.97 63.97
N LYS A 485 59.75 33.93 63.71
CA LYS A 485 60.98 33.66 64.47
C LYS A 485 61.94 34.85 64.42
N ARG A 486 62.17 35.43 63.24
CA ARG A 486 63.09 36.57 63.10
C ARG A 486 62.56 37.83 63.79
N VAL A 487 61.25 38.05 63.79
CA VAL A 487 60.61 39.13 64.56
C VAL A 487 60.76 38.88 66.06
N ALA A 488 60.55 37.65 66.54
CA ALA A 488 60.75 37.30 67.95
C ALA A 488 62.22 37.43 68.40
N GLU A 489 63.19 37.04 67.56
CA GLU A 489 64.62 37.27 67.78
C GLU A 489 64.94 38.77 67.92
N LEU A 490 64.43 39.60 67.01
CA LEU A 490 64.65 41.05 67.04
C LEU A 490 63.93 41.74 68.21
N GLN A 491 62.74 41.25 68.59
CA GLN A 491 62.03 41.71 69.79
C GLN A 491 62.79 41.33 71.06
N ALA A 492 63.32 40.12 71.16
CA ALA A 492 64.16 39.70 72.29
C ALA A 492 65.46 40.51 72.37
N GLN A 493 66.13 40.78 71.24
CA GLN A 493 67.30 41.65 71.19
C GLN A 493 66.98 43.09 71.61
N ASN A 494 65.86 43.64 71.14
CA ASN A 494 65.41 44.98 71.56
C ASN A 494 65.05 45.04 73.04
N ALA A 495 64.39 44.00 73.58
CA ALA A 495 64.10 43.90 75.01
C ALA A 495 65.39 43.80 75.85
N GLU A 496 66.39 43.05 75.38
CA GLU A 496 67.71 42.98 76.01
C GLU A 496 68.39 44.37 76.01
N GLN A 497 68.46 45.05 74.86
CA GLN A 497 69.06 46.39 74.82
C GLN A 497 68.27 47.41 75.65
N ALA A 498 66.93 47.34 75.68
CA ALA A 498 66.11 48.16 76.54
C ALA A 498 66.41 47.94 78.03
N SER A 499 66.53 46.67 78.48
CA SER A 499 66.89 46.37 79.87
C SER A 499 68.32 46.84 80.23
N ARG A 500 69.26 46.78 79.28
CA ARG A 500 70.61 47.34 79.44
C ARG A 500 70.56 48.87 79.56
N LEU A 501 69.80 49.55 78.70
CA LEU A 501 69.59 50.99 78.79
C LEU A 501 68.94 51.38 80.13
N GLU A 502 67.90 50.68 80.58
CA GLU A 502 67.26 50.89 81.88
C GLU A 502 68.26 50.75 83.05
N THR A 503 69.23 49.83 82.97
CA THR A 503 70.31 49.75 83.98
C THR A 503 71.30 50.91 83.90
N TYR A 504 71.59 51.46 82.72
CA TYR A 504 72.41 52.66 82.59
C TYR A 504 71.67 53.92 83.07
N GLU A 505 70.41 54.10 82.70
CA GLU A 505 69.56 55.22 83.14
C GLU A 505 69.42 55.28 84.67
N LYS A 506 69.32 54.12 85.34
CA LYS A 506 69.31 54.05 86.82
C LYS A 506 70.65 54.47 87.42
N LEU A 507 71.77 54.01 86.85
CA LEU A 507 73.10 54.43 87.29
C LEU A 507 73.35 55.93 87.07
N GLU A 508 72.81 56.51 85.98
CA GLU A 508 72.84 57.95 85.73
C GLU A 508 71.98 58.74 86.73
N GLN A 509 70.77 58.26 87.06
CA GLN A 509 69.91 58.86 88.09
C GLN A 509 70.54 58.79 89.50
N GLU A 510 71.28 57.72 89.82
CA GLU A 510 72.06 57.61 91.06
C GLU A 510 73.25 58.58 91.07
N LEU A 511 73.97 58.72 89.96
CA LEU A 511 75.06 59.69 89.78
C LEU A 511 74.58 61.15 89.94
N ASP A 512 73.45 61.50 89.33
CA ASP A 512 72.87 62.85 89.42
C ASP A 512 72.42 63.17 90.85
N GLN A 513 71.78 62.23 91.55
CA GLN A 513 71.41 62.41 92.96
C GLN A 513 72.64 62.63 93.85
N VAL A 514 73.70 61.84 93.68
CA VAL A 514 74.95 61.99 94.45
C VAL A 514 75.65 63.31 94.15
N THR A 515 75.65 63.77 92.88
CA THR A 515 76.29 65.04 92.53
C THR A 515 75.49 66.25 92.97
N MET A 516 74.15 66.21 93.00
CA MET A 516 73.33 67.26 93.64
C MET A 516 73.58 67.33 95.14
N GLN A 517 73.51 66.20 95.86
CA GLN A 517 73.73 66.17 97.32
C GLN A 517 75.12 66.69 97.70
N ALA A 518 76.16 66.37 96.92
CA ALA A 518 77.51 66.89 97.11
C ALA A 518 77.69 68.38 96.69
N ALA A 519 76.75 68.94 95.92
CA ALA A 519 76.75 70.34 95.51
C ALA A 519 76.00 71.27 96.48
N GLU A 520 75.00 70.77 97.21
CA GLU A 520 74.23 71.56 98.19
C GLU A 520 74.99 71.79 99.50
N ILE A 521 75.86 70.86 99.92
CA ILE A 521 76.62 70.95 101.17
C ILE A 521 77.73 71.99 101.02
N GLU A 522 77.66 73.12 101.74
CA GLU A 522 78.63 74.22 101.55
C GLU A 522 80.08 73.82 101.92
N ASN A 523 80.25 72.96 102.93
CA ASN A 523 81.55 72.44 103.40
C ASN A 523 82.16 71.37 102.46
N GLU A 524 83.39 71.58 101.97
CA GLU A 524 84.03 70.66 101.01
C GLU A 524 84.38 69.29 101.64
N GLU A 525 84.84 69.24 102.90
CA GLU A 525 85.18 67.98 103.58
C GLU A 525 83.98 67.08 103.88
N GLU A 526 82.76 67.63 103.83
CA GLU A 526 81.51 66.90 104.04
C GLU A 526 80.88 66.45 102.73
N ALA A 527 81.01 67.26 101.66
CA ALA A 527 80.70 66.80 100.32
C ALA A 527 81.63 65.66 99.86
N GLU A 528 82.92 65.68 100.21
CA GLU A 528 83.80 64.53 99.96
C GLU A 528 83.38 63.29 100.76
N ARG A 529 82.84 63.46 101.98
CA ARG A 529 82.27 62.35 102.77
C ARG A 529 80.99 61.77 102.16
N VAL A 530 80.10 62.59 101.60
CA VAL A 530 78.89 62.11 100.88
C VAL A 530 79.26 61.40 99.58
N LEU A 531 80.20 61.94 98.80
CA LEU A 531 80.78 61.23 97.65
C LEU A 531 81.40 59.89 98.08
N PHE A 532 82.08 59.84 99.24
CA PHE A 532 82.67 58.60 99.76
C PHE A 532 81.62 57.58 100.23
N SER A 533 80.52 58.01 100.88
CA SER A 533 79.49 57.10 101.40
C SER A 533 78.73 56.36 100.31
N TYR A 534 78.58 56.97 99.12
CA TYR A 534 78.07 56.30 97.91
C TYR A 534 79.15 55.49 97.14
N GLY A 535 80.27 55.14 97.79
CA GLY A 535 81.25 54.16 97.26
C GLY A 535 82.35 54.71 96.35
N TYR A 536 82.29 55.99 95.93
CA TYR A 536 83.29 56.64 95.07
C TYR A 536 84.67 56.81 95.72
N GLY A 537 84.79 56.42 97.00
CA GLY A 537 86.05 56.28 97.72
C GLY A 537 86.98 55.21 97.15
N ALA A 538 86.46 54.02 96.85
CA ALA A 538 87.25 52.79 96.71
C ALA A 538 87.41 52.24 95.28
N ASN A 539 86.30 52.07 94.54
CA ASN A 539 86.29 51.22 93.32
C ASN A 539 86.17 51.99 91.98
N VAL A 540 86.30 53.32 91.99
CA VAL A 540 86.06 54.16 90.80
C VAL A 540 87.39 54.61 90.15
N PRO A 541 87.60 54.39 88.84
CA PRO A 541 88.81 54.81 88.14
C PRO A 541 89.12 56.30 88.32
N THR A 542 90.41 56.63 88.44
CA THR A 542 90.90 57.98 88.80
C THR A 542 90.46 59.08 87.82
N THR A 543 90.24 58.74 86.54
CA THR A 543 89.69 59.64 85.52
C THR A 543 88.21 59.96 85.74
N ALA A 544 87.39 58.96 86.11
CA ALA A 544 85.99 59.16 86.46
C ALA A 544 85.86 59.95 87.77
N LYS A 545 86.66 59.62 88.79
CA LYS A 545 86.76 60.38 90.06
C LYS A 545 87.10 61.86 89.84
N ARG A 546 87.98 62.18 88.87
CA ARG A 546 88.29 63.56 88.48
C ARG A 546 87.12 64.26 87.78
N ARG A 547 86.43 63.58 86.86
CA ARG A 547 85.23 64.13 86.18
C ARG A 547 84.10 64.42 87.17
N LEU A 548 83.85 63.53 88.13
CA LEU A 548 82.78 63.69 89.12
C LEU A 548 83.05 64.87 90.08
N LYS A 549 84.30 65.08 90.50
CA LYS A 549 84.68 66.31 91.22
C LYS A 549 84.42 67.56 90.37
N GLN A 550 84.74 67.51 89.07
CA GLN A 550 84.48 68.64 88.16
C GLN A 550 82.98 68.92 87.96
N SER A 551 82.12 67.90 87.85
CA SER A 551 80.67 68.11 87.76
C SER A 551 80.09 68.67 89.06
N VAL A 552 80.55 68.23 90.24
CA VAL A 552 80.12 68.80 91.54
C VAL A 552 80.55 70.28 91.69
N HIS A 553 81.79 70.64 91.33
CA HIS A 553 82.19 72.06 91.34
C HIS A 553 81.41 72.91 90.30
N LEU A 554 81.07 72.35 89.14
CA LEU A 554 80.22 73.01 88.16
C LEU A 554 78.78 73.19 88.68
N ALA A 555 78.18 72.17 89.29
CA ALA A 555 76.84 72.23 89.89
C ALA A 555 76.78 73.29 91.01
N ARG A 556 77.78 73.34 91.91
CA ARG A 556 77.94 74.42 92.91
C ARG A 556 77.96 75.80 92.26
N ARG A 557 78.73 75.96 91.16
CA ARG A 557 78.86 77.23 90.47
C ARG A 557 77.58 77.64 89.74
N VAL A 558 76.84 76.69 89.16
CA VAL A 558 75.52 76.94 88.56
C VAL A 558 74.52 77.35 89.62
N LEU A 559 74.36 76.60 90.72
CA LEU A 559 73.50 76.95 91.85
C LEU A 559 73.80 78.36 92.40
N GLN A 560 75.07 78.74 92.50
CA GLN A 560 75.46 80.10 92.92
C GLN A 560 75.07 81.17 91.88
N LEU A 561 75.25 80.91 90.59
CA LEU A 561 74.86 81.80 89.49
C LEU A 561 73.33 81.89 89.31
N GLU A 562 72.57 80.86 89.69
CA GLU A 562 71.11 80.85 89.70
C GLU A 562 70.54 81.62 90.91
N ARG A 563 71.13 81.48 92.10
CA ARG A 563 70.85 82.35 93.25
C ARG A 563 71.09 83.83 92.90
N GLN A 564 72.12 84.13 92.10
CA GLN A 564 72.40 85.50 91.59
C GLN A 564 71.47 85.94 90.44
N ASN A 565 71.10 85.05 89.51
CA ASN A 565 70.14 85.37 88.45
C ASN A 565 68.75 85.67 89.02
N THR A 566 68.31 84.90 90.02
CA THR A 566 66.99 85.08 90.64
C THR A 566 66.88 86.34 91.49
N SER A 567 67.98 86.88 92.05
CA SER A 567 67.98 88.25 92.59
C SER A 567 67.94 89.30 91.47
N LEU A 568 68.81 89.18 90.44
CA LEU A 568 68.89 90.17 89.37
C LEU A 568 67.60 90.30 88.55
N ARG A 569 66.85 89.21 88.32
CA ARG A 569 65.54 89.25 87.66
C ARG A 569 64.50 90.02 88.48
N ARG A 570 64.44 89.82 89.81
CA ARG A 570 63.55 90.58 90.71
C ARG A 570 63.87 92.07 90.72
N GLU A 571 65.16 92.43 90.60
CA GLU A 571 65.62 93.81 90.42
C GLU A 571 65.11 94.40 89.08
N LEU A 572 65.23 93.63 87.99
CA LEU A 572 64.83 94.03 86.64
C LEU A 572 63.31 94.25 86.52
N ASP A 573 62.50 93.31 87.02
CA ASP A 573 61.03 93.40 86.99
C ASP A 573 60.54 94.67 87.72
N ARG A 574 61.21 95.02 88.83
CA ARG A 574 60.93 96.24 89.60
C ARG A 574 61.20 97.50 88.79
N GLN A 575 62.32 97.57 88.05
CA GLN A 575 62.66 98.69 87.17
C GLN A 575 61.71 98.80 85.96
N GLN A 576 61.30 97.67 85.38
CA GLN A 576 60.31 97.65 84.29
C GLN A 576 58.96 98.21 84.74
N SER A 577 58.50 97.88 85.95
CA SER A 577 57.22 98.39 86.49
C SER A 577 57.20 99.93 86.63
N GLN A 578 58.32 100.52 87.06
CA GLN A 578 58.49 101.97 87.18
C GLN A 578 58.54 102.65 85.81
N THR A 579 59.24 102.05 84.85
CA THR A 579 59.32 102.54 83.46
C THR A 579 57.94 102.56 82.79
N GLY A 580 57.12 101.54 83.04
CA GLY A 580 55.75 101.44 82.55
C GLY A 580 54.87 102.61 82.98
N GLN A 581 54.92 102.99 84.26
CA GLN A 581 54.14 104.11 84.81
C GLN A 581 54.48 105.44 84.11
N LEU A 582 55.77 105.78 84.02
CA LEU A 582 56.24 107.03 83.38
C LEU A 582 55.83 107.12 81.91
N SER A 583 55.79 106.00 81.18
CA SER A 583 55.35 105.99 79.77
C SER A 583 53.87 106.32 79.58
N GLN A 584 53.02 105.97 80.55
CA GLN A 584 51.58 106.26 80.49
C GLN A 584 51.33 107.75 80.70
N GLU A 585 52.00 108.36 81.68
CA GLU A 585 51.95 109.81 81.94
C GLU A 585 52.39 110.62 80.70
N LEU A 586 53.49 110.22 80.06
CA LEU A 586 53.99 110.83 78.82
C LEU A 586 52.97 110.75 77.67
N SER A 587 52.22 109.65 77.57
CA SER A 587 51.23 109.46 76.51
C SER A 587 50.03 110.41 76.64
N ALA A 588 49.55 110.66 77.86
CA ALA A 588 48.43 111.56 78.13
C ALA A 588 48.78 113.03 77.82
N ALA A 589 49.99 113.47 78.17
CA ALA A 589 50.46 114.83 77.90
C ALA A 589 50.55 115.13 76.38
N ASN A 590 51.01 114.17 75.57
CA ASN A 590 51.14 114.35 74.13
C ASN A 590 49.80 114.47 73.40
N GLN A 591 48.76 113.74 73.83
CA GLN A 591 47.42 113.83 73.22
C GLN A 591 46.80 115.22 73.39
N LEU A 592 47.00 115.85 74.55
CA LEU A 592 46.48 117.20 74.83
C LEU A 592 47.15 118.26 73.96
N LEU A 593 48.47 118.14 73.72
CA LEU A 593 49.23 119.05 72.87
C LEU A 593 48.73 119.03 71.42
N GLN A 594 48.44 117.84 70.88
CA GLN A 594 48.10 117.66 69.46
C GLN A 594 46.78 118.31 69.04
N GLN A 595 45.83 118.51 69.97
CA GLN A 595 44.57 119.21 69.70
C GLN A 595 44.76 120.72 69.46
N THR A 596 45.79 121.33 70.03
CA THR A 596 45.97 122.80 70.02
C THR A 596 46.60 123.37 68.73
N GLN A 597 47.19 122.53 67.87
CA GLN A 597 48.01 123.00 66.74
C GLN A 597 47.26 123.09 65.39
N GLN A 598 46.02 122.59 65.31
CA GLN A 598 45.21 122.49 64.09
C GLN A 598 45.04 123.80 63.27
N PRO A 599 44.92 125.01 63.87
CA PRO A 599 44.75 126.24 63.07
C PRO A 599 46.02 126.72 62.33
N TYR A 600 47.21 126.33 62.79
CA TYR A 600 48.48 126.85 62.26
C TYR A 600 48.94 126.14 60.97
N SER A 601 48.56 124.87 60.75
CA SER A 601 48.94 124.11 59.55
C SER A 601 48.31 124.69 58.28
N LEU A 602 47.01 124.98 58.30
CA LEU A 602 46.26 125.54 57.16
C LEU A 602 46.85 126.87 56.67
N LEU A 603 47.36 127.71 57.60
CA LEU A 603 48.01 128.98 57.23
C LEU A 603 49.34 128.74 56.49
N ILE A 604 50.11 127.71 56.85
CA ILE A 604 51.39 127.38 56.22
C ILE A 604 51.18 126.85 54.78
N GLU A 605 50.11 126.11 54.52
CA GLU A 605 49.80 125.59 53.19
C GLU A 605 49.43 126.71 52.20
N THR A 606 48.58 127.66 52.62
CA THR A 606 48.18 128.81 51.76
C THR A 606 49.33 129.76 51.40
N VAL A 607 50.41 129.79 52.20
CA VAL A 607 51.65 130.53 51.87
C VAL A 607 52.44 129.81 50.77
N ARG A 608 52.57 128.47 50.86
CA ARG A 608 53.35 127.68 49.89
C ARG A 608 52.78 127.74 48.46
N GLU A 609 51.46 127.79 48.31
CA GLU A 609 50.83 127.97 46.99
C GLU A 609 51.18 129.32 46.34
N ARG A 610 51.35 130.38 47.14
CA ARG A 610 51.74 131.71 46.65
C ARG A 610 53.19 131.77 46.21
N ASP A 611 54.10 131.12 46.93
CA ASP A 611 55.51 131.03 46.55
C ASP A 611 55.71 130.25 45.24
N ALA A 612 54.93 129.19 45.01
CA ALA A 612 54.96 128.44 43.75
C ALA A 612 54.55 129.31 42.53
N GLN A 613 53.54 130.18 42.69
CA GLN A 613 53.10 131.11 41.64
C GLN A 613 54.16 132.18 41.33
N LEU A 614 54.88 132.66 42.35
CA LEU A 614 56.02 133.58 42.16
C LEU A 614 57.21 132.91 41.44
N GLY A 615 57.44 131.61 41.66
CA GLY A 615 58.44 130.83 40.92
C GLY A 615 58.17 130.78 39.41
N ALA A 616 56.92 130.48 39.03
CA ALA A 616 56.53 130.42 37.61
C ALA A 616 56.70 131.77 36.88
N LEU A 617 56.34 132.88 37.53
CA LEU A 617 56.50 134.22 36.96
C LEU A 617 57.98 134.61 36.78
N LYS A 618 58.85 134.25 37.73
CA LYS A 618 60.31 134.46 37.59
C LYS A 618 60.88 133.72 36.38
N GLY A 619 60.46 132.48 36.13
CA GLY A 619 60.90 131.69 34.98
C GLY A 619 60.64 132.39 33.64
N HIS A 620 59.47 133.02 33.49
CA HIS A 620 59.12 133.81 32.29
C HIS A 620 59.98 135.07 32.11
N VAL A 621 60.42 135.71 33.20
CA VAL A 621 61.34 136.86 33.12
C VAL A 621 62.70 136.42 32.61
N SER A 622 63.27 135.33 33.15
CA SER A 622 64.57 134.82 32.71
C SER A 622 64.61 134.44 31.22
N SER A 623 63.55 133.84 30.67
CA SER A 623 63.50 133.54 29.22
C SER A 623 63.50 134.80 28.34
N LEU A 624 62.84 135.88 28.77
CA LEU A 624 62.85 137.16 28.05
C LEU A 624 64.20 137.87 28.16
N GLU A 625 64.90 137.72 29.30
CA GLU A 625 66.28 138.23 29.45
C GLU A 625 67.27 137.48 28.53
N GLU A 626 67.09 136.18 28.32
CA GLU A 626 67.89 135.40 27.37
C GLU A 626 67.66 135.82 25.91
N GLU A 627 66.42 136.08 25.50
CA GLU A 627 66.09 136.64 24.17
C GLU A 627 66.67 138.04 23.96
N VAL A 628 66.61 138.91 24.98
CA VAL A 628 67.30 140.21 24.93
C VAL A 628 68.83 140.04 24.85
N SER A 629 69.38 138.97 25.42
CA SER A 629 70.82 138.66 25.33
C SER A 629 71.24 138.21 23.93
N SER A 630 70.42 137.44 23.20
CA SER A 630 70.72 136.97 21.85
C SER A 630 70.64 138.10 20.82
N LEU A 631 69.59 138.92 20.89
CA LEU A 631 69.45 140.13 20.07
C LEU A 631 70.61 141.12 20.28
N ARG A 632 71.12 141.25 21.51
CA ARG A 632 72.33 142.04 21.79
C ARG A 632 73.60 141.46 21.16
N LYS A 633 73.72 140.13 21.05
CA LYS A 633 74.84 139.46 20.37
C LYS A 633 74.79 139.69 18.85
N GLU A 634 73.61 139.54 18.23
CA GLU A 634 73.45 139.83 16.79
C GLU A 634 73.70 141.31 16.46
N ARG A 635 73.21 142.24 17.30
CA ARG A 635 73.55 143.68 17.18
C ARG A 635 75.06 143.93 17.24
N ASN A 636 75.79 143.19 18.08
CA ASN A 636 77.24 143.32 18.18
C ASN A 636 77.96 142.76 16.95
N ALA A 637 77.53 141.61 16.42
CA ALA A 637 78.07 141.07 15.17
C ALA A 637 77.86 142.04 13.99
N LEU A 638 76.65 142.62 13.85
CA LEU A 638 76.37 143.64 12.83
C LEU A 638 77.16 144.94 13.02
N GLN A 639 77.44 145.34 14.27
CA GLN A 639 78.31 146.48 14.55
C GLN A 639 79.77 146.17 14.19
N GLN A 640 80.21 144.92 14.33
CA GLN A 640 81.53 144.45 13.93
C GLN A 640 81.65 144.50 12.40
N VAL A 641 80.72 143.86 11.67
CA VAL A 641 80.55 143.97 10.20
C VAL A 641 80.64 145.42 9.71
N LYS A 642 79.95 146.36 10.38
CA LYS A 642 79.98 147.78 10.03
C LYS A 642 81.34 148.44 10.29
N ASN A 643 81.93 148.22 11.47
CA ASN A 643 83.24 148.80 11.81
C ASN A 643 84.30 148.32 10.82
N ASP A 644 84.26 147.03 10.51
CA ASP A 644 85.17 146.38 9.60
C ASP A 644 84.93 146.86 8.15
N MET A 645 83.68 146.96 7.68
CA MET A 645 83.37 147.63 6.39
C MET A 645 83.87 149.09 6.31
N ALA A 646 83.92 149.83 7.43
CA ALA A 646 84.52 151.16 7.46
C ALA A 646 86.05 151.09 7.41
N ALA A 647 86.66 150.10 8.06
CA ALA A 647 88.09 149.85 8.03
C ALA A 647 88.58 149.27 6.68
N ASP A 648 87.70 148.61 5.91
CA ASP A 648 87.93 148.27 4.49
C ASP A 648 87.54 149.41 3.51
N LEU A 649 86.93 150.50 3.99
CA LEU A 649 86.94 151.81 3.31
C LEU A 649 88.18 152.64 3.68
N GLU A 650 88.78 152.41 4.85
CA GLU A 650 90.19 152.73 5.11
C GLU A 650 91.12 151.78 4.32
N ARG A 651 90.66 150.61 3.86
CA ARG A 651 91.21 149.93 2.66
C ARG A 651 90.95 150.64 1.32
N LEU A 652 90.57 151.90 1.34
CA LEU A 652 90.80 152.85 0.26
C LEU A 652 91.50 154.15 0.75
N LEU A 653 92.20 154.14 1.92
CA LEU A 653 93.01 155.23 2.55
C LEU A 653 94.39 154.79 3.20
N ASN A 654 95.51 154.64 2.44
CA ASN A 654 96.91 154.40 2.93
C ASN A 654 98.15 154.51 1.95
N ASN A 655 98.07 154.21 0.63
CA ASN A 655 99.18 154.22 -0.38
C ASN A 655 98.92 154.89 -1.81
N ARG A 656 98.13 155.97 -1.96
CA ARG A 656 97.75 156.69 -3.22
C ARG A 656 97.10 158.07 -2.97
N GLU A 657 97.21 159.12 -3.81
CA GLU A 657 97.35 159.13 -5.26
C GLU A 657 98.66 158.48 -5.71
N VAL A 658 99.80 159.14 -5.50
CA VAL A 658 101.01 158.67 -4.82
C VAL A 658 100.87 158.48 -3.28
N ASP A 659 100.02 159.27 -2.62
CA ASP A 659 99.98 159.48 -1.15
C ASP A 659 99.18 158.42 -0.32
N PRO A 660 97.94 158.57 0.23
CA PRO A 660 97.25 157.42 0.90
C PRO A 660 95.87 156.86 0.38
N ALA A 661 95.83 155.69 -0.31
CA ALA A 661 94.74 154.68 -0.44
C ALA A 661 95.15 153.20 -0.12
N VAL A 662 94.35 152.43 0.65
CA VAL A 662 94.44 150.96 0.98
C VAL A 662 95.18 150.46 2.26
N MET A 663 94.58 150.49 3.47
CA MET A 663 94.81 149.58 4.66
C MET A 663 93.79 149.88 5.80
N ILE A 664 93.11 149.01 6.59
CA ILE A 664 92.88 147.54 6.77
C ILE A 664 91.56 147.35 7.58
N MET A 665 90.56 146.50 7.19
CA MET A 665 89.99 145.35 7.98
C MET A 665 88.53 144.86 7.64
N LEU A 666 88.31 143.84 6.78
CA LEU A 666 87.25 142.78 6.87
C LEU A 666 85.74 143.25 6.80
N THR A 667 84.63 142.60 7.27
CA THR A 667 84.20 141.33 7.97
C THR A 667 82.64 141.17 7.77
N PHE A 668 81.79 140.19 8.18
CA PHE A 668 81.82 138.87 8.85
C PHE A 668 80.55 137.99 8.48
N GLN A 669 79.68 137.62 9.45
CA GLN A 669 78.58 136.62 9.47
C GLN A 669 77.52 137.02 10.54
N SER A 670 76.20 136.70 10.57
CA SER A 670 75.24 135.71 9.98
C SER A 670 74.84 134.52 10.89
N SER A 671 73.53 134.24 11.05
CA SER A 671 72.93 133.27 12.02
C SER A 671 71.86 132.31 11.43
N GLY A 672 71.49 131.26 12.19
CA GLY A 672 70.47 130.24 11.88
C GLY A 672 70.68 128.96 12.71
N THR A 673 69.71 128.04 12.91
CA THR A 673 68.27 127.97 12.59
C THR A 673 67.61 126.94 13.54
N ALA A 674 66.27 126.90 13.63
CA ALA A 674 65.51 125.95 14.47
C ALA A 674 64.25 125.43 13.77
N GLN A 675 63.73 124.25 14.18
CA GLN A 675 62.36 123.84 13.83
C GLN A 675 61.74 122.74 14.74
N GLN A 676 60.44 122.54 14.53
CA GLN A 676 59.41 121.81 15.30
C GLN A 676 58.62 120.90 14.32
N PRO A 677 57.47 120.24 14.64
CA PRO A 677 56.89 119.77 15.92
C PRO A 677 56.35 118.31 15.83
N SER A 678 55.70 117.79 16.91
CA SER A 678 54.69 116.71 16.82
C SER A 678 53.69 116.77 17.99
N LYS A 679 52.57 116.01 17.95
CA LYS A 679 51.42 116.14 18.88
C LYS A 679 50.89 114.82 19.49
N ARG A 680 51.00 114.74 20.83
CA ARG A 680 49.88 114.52 21.79
C ARG A 680 48.94 113.31 21.61
N ALA A 681 49.22 112.19 22.30
CA ALA A 681 48.25 111.40 23.08
C ALA A 681 48.94 110.23 23.83
N GLY A 682 48.39 109.80 24.97
CA GLY A 682 48.79 108.56 25.67
C GLY A 682 50.00 108.71 26.59
N GLY A 683 49.92 108.18 27.82
CA GLY A 683 50.94 108.37 28.85
C GLY A 683 51.99 107.26 28.94
N THR A 684 53.20 107.66 29.30
CA THR A 684 54.21 106.89 30.06
C THR A 684 54.37 107.62 31.41
N GLY A 685 54.79 107.01 32.52
CA GLY A 685 56.13 106.43 32.72
C GLY A 685 57.13 107.59 32.93
N GLU A 686 57.89 107.67 34.03
CA GLU A 686 58.28 106.62 34.99
C GLU A 686 58.36 107.17 36.44
N GLU A 687 58.04 106.34 37.45
CA GLU A 687 58.84 106.17 38.68
C GLU A 687 58.23 105.04 39.56
N GLU A 688 58.83 103.87 39.49
CA GLU A 688 58.78 102.81 40.52
C GLU A 688 59.78 103.13 41.66
N PRO A 689 59.80 102.42 42.83
CA PRO A 689 59.18 101.11 43.08
C PRO A 689 58.35 100.99 44.37
N SER A 690 57.32 100.14 44.29
CA SER A 690 56.76 99.44 45.45
C SER A 690 57.49 98.09 45.64
N ASN A 691 57.64 97.65 46.89
CA ASN A 691 58.17 96.33 47.31
C ASN A 691 59.61 95.93 46.91
N LYS A 692 60.54 96.28 47.79
CA LYS A 692 61.50 95.35 48.46
C LYS A 692 62.31 94.35 47.61
N PRO A 693 63.60 94.63 47.38
CA PRO A 693 64.57 93.60 46.97
C PRO A 693 65.79 93.44 47.91
N LYS A 694 66.13 92.18 48.22
CA LYS A 694 67.52 91.65 48.43
C LYS A 694 68.23 92.08 49.76
N PRO A 695 69.38 91.45 50.16
CA PRO A 695 70.15 90.41 49.48
C PRO A 695 70.45 89.10 50.25
N THR A 696 70.61 88.05 49.44
CA THR A 696 71.48 86.86 49.50
C THR A 696 72.63 86.82 50.52
N VAL A 697 72.84 85.66 51.19
CA VAL A 697 74.09 84.84 51.19
C VAL A 697 73.90 83.50 51.95
N PHE A 698 74.53 82.44 51.40
CA PHE A 698 74.76 81.06 51.88
C PHE A 698 74.40 80.67 53.33
N VAL A 699 73.80 79.47 53.50
CA VAL A 699 74.47 78.20 53.95
C VAL A 699 73.50 77.00 53.80
N SER A 700 74.04 75.77 53.81
CA SER A 700 73.38 74.50 53.49
C SER A 700 72.64 73.81 54.64
N ALA A 701 71.44 73.26 54.36
CA ALA A 701 70.95 71.93 54.79
C ALA A 701 69.57 71.65 54.14
N GLY A 702 69.25 70.46 53.61
CA GLY A 702 70.08 69.28 53.38
C GLY A 702 69.35 68.26 52.48
N TYR A 703 70.12 67.36 51.85
CA TYR A 703 69.62 66.09 51.28
C TYR A 703 69.23 65.17 52.47
N THR A 704 68.06 64.54 52.52
CA THR A 704 67.74 63.25 51.87
C THR A 704 68.80 62.15 52.02
N LEU A 705 68.47 61.15 52.85
CA LEU A 705 68.48 59.72 52.47
C LEU A 705 67.38 59.00 53.26
#